data_AF-E1VHL1-F1
#
_entry.id   AF-E1VHL1-F1
#
_cell.length_a   1.000
_cell.length_b   1.000
_cell.length_c   1.000
_cell.angle_alpha   90.00
_cell.angle_beta   90.00
_cell.angle_gamma   90.00
#
_symmetry.space_group_name_H-M   'P 1'
#
loop_
_entity.id
_entity.type
_entity.pdbx_description
1 polymer ?
#
loop_
_entity_poly.entity_id
_entity_poly.type
_entity_poly.pdbx_seq_one_letter_code
_entity_poly.pdbx_strand_id
1 'polypeptide(L)'
;MKVREKGHAPTAIETIQGEVQQAVQSHCTGFGEVTYSCISASQPKTLTKTYRLGVDGKLTKSTVANLSSGVIEVRKAASVSEFARQLQELAPSQALTYGVPKDYGPCDGAPYQSKLLSIKRHEELESPSDAITRTNANFKWPEGAGVLLLDYDPQEGQQPLSKAQLLARLNEFIPLEQTAYVWWCSSSSLITNAETQEQLTGIKGQRVYIMVKNASDILRAGEVLFNRLWLAGHGYYAVSRAGSALKRSVIDASVWQPTRLDFAAGAHCSPPLKQERGIPDAHDGDLLDTLTALPDLTPREKVELKTREDHARKVVQADIASTRQRYIEESARDLVTKKHGNTLEGEKLDKALDEARNVIVRACDHHTLAGDFIITLADGERVSVGEVMDRPASYHDKLTLDPLEPEYNGHKVVGKLYLIGRYQNLYSFAHGGRNFRLVQQVSRIEHKQGADHGTTQETLERLRRLPDVFDMGTELVEVSDGKVCHLNQHGLNFYLGGAVQYWKWNKAPRGGMYEVNINPPQQVVNHLLAMQERRRLKPLKAVITAPVITGDGRVLESLGYDEGTQLYLDTPTDPLPVLATVDEQEALRALNVLMRPFRGFAFADKLDRSVLLALLLTAVVRPVLDTAPAGGLDAPVQGSGKTLLAQCIGALATGAMPSVYPHTAGVADEETRKRLTAILTRGELVVVWDNVLGHFDSAAVASFLTSPEYSDRILGKSETAKFPNRTLFLLTGNNLALSGDMPRRVLKCRLDAQTDNPAGRKFDFSPLREVIGTRQTLVRAALTLIRGYQQSDVYKAGGAVPNESTASFEQWDALVRQPCAWIAERLPRDYQDPAGAIREAIGNDPEKEELSIVLEGIKARMGEGTWVSARELFTKINDAFDSEPELRETLEGAMRTKLTAHALGRWLGYRTDRIVNGLRLRKRKRRDRLEYCVEGNFELDAELMAMLG
;
A
#
# COMPACT_ATOMS: atom_id res chain seq x y z
N MET A 1 67.71 -62.51 -10.87
CA MET A 1 67.92 -62.65 -12.33
C MET A 1 67.47 -61.35 -12.97
N LYS A 2 68.40 -60.56 -13.52
CA LYS A 2 68.17 -59.26 -14.15
C LYS A 2 67.76 -59.46 -15.62
N VAL A 3 66.73 -58.75 -16.09
CA VAL A 3 66.81 -57.94 -17.31
C VAL A 3 65.98 -56.67 -17.07
N ARG A 4 66.64 -55.52 -17.16
CA ARG A 4 66.07 -54.18 -17.18
C ARG A 4 65.70 -53.87 -18.63
N GLU A 5 64.44 -53.52 -18.91
CA GLU A 5 64.07 -52.76 -20.10
C GLU A 5 63.54 -51.38 -19.69
N LYS A 6 64.01 -50.37 -20.42
CA LYS A 6 63.77 -48.95 -20.20
C LYS A 6 62.34 -48.59 -20.63
N GLY A 7 61.50 -48.18 -19.69
CA GLY A 7 60.26 -47.46 -19.97
C GLY A 7 60.56 -46.00 -20.35
N HIS A 8 59.96 -45.56 -21.46
CA HIS A 8 60.02 -44.19 -21.98
C HIS A 8 59.62 -43.15 -20.92
N ALA A 9 60.44 -42.11 -20.77
CA ALA A 9 60.05 -40.89 -20.05
C ALA A 9 59.16 -40.04 -20.99
N PRO A 10 57.99 -39.57 -20.55
CA PRO A 10 57.16 -38.66 -21.33
C PRO A 10 57.88 -37.31 -21.50
N THR A 11 57.84 -36.78 -22.72
CA THR A 11 58.48 -35.51 -23.10
C THR A 11 57.84 -34.32 -22.39
N ALA A 12 58.62 -33.26 -22.16
CA ALA A 12 58.20 -32.03 -21.47
C ALA A 12 56.91 -31.37 -22.02
N ILE A 13 56.44 -31.74 -23.20
CA ILE A 13 55.19 -31.25 -23.81
C ILE A 13 53.94 -31.96 -23.21
N GLU A 14 54.05 -33.23 -22.81
CA GLU A 14 52.93 -33.98 -22.21
C GLU A 14 52.70 -33.57 -20.75
N THR A 15 53.76 -33.20 -20.01
CA THR A 15 53.65 -32.64 -18.66
C THR A 15 53.01 -31.24 -18.68
N ILE A 16 53.29 -30.43 -19.72
CA ILE A 16 52.69 -29.09 -19.87
C ILE A 16 51.20 -29.19 -20.26
N GLN A 17 50.80 -30.18 -21.06
CA GLN A 17 49.37 -30.38 -21.34
C GLN A 17 48.59 -30.91 -20.13
N GLY A 18 49.20 -31.78 -19.30
CA GLY A 18 48.60 -32.23 -18.04
C GLY A 18 48.49 -31.12 -16.99
N GLU A 19 49.50 -30.25 -16.86
CA GLU A 19 49.51 -29.14 -15.91
C GLU A 19 48.61 -27.97 -16.36
N VAL A 20 48.46 -27.72 -17.67
CA VAL A 20 47.48 -26.74 -18.19
C VAL A 20 46.04 -27.24 -17.99
N GLN A 21 45.80 -28.55 -18.07
CA GLN A 21 44.45 -29.11 -17.83
C GLN A 21 44.09 -29.17 -16.33
N GLN A 22 45.07 -29.29 -15.43
CA GLN A 22 44.88 -29.14 -13.98
C GLN A 22 44.86 -27.67 -13.50
N ALA A 23 45.51 -26.74 -14.19
CA ALA A 23 45.44 -25.30 -13.89
C ALA A 23 44.11 -24.67 -14.33
N VAL A 24 43.46 -25.21 -15.38
CA VAL A 24 42.11 -24.77 -15.80
C VAL A 24 40.99 -25.36 -14.93
N GLN A 25 41.26 -26.40 -14.13
CA GLN A 25 40.27 -27.00 -13.23
C GLN A 25 40.38 -26.57 -11.75
N SER A 26 41.31 -25.69 -11.38
CA SER A 26 41.53 -25.31 -9.98
C SER A 26 41.24 -23.85 -9.61
N HIS A 27 40.51 -23.09 -10.44
CA HIS A 27 40.02 -21.73 -10.13
C HIS A 27 38.49 -21.57 -10.28
N CYS A 28 37.72 -22.62 -10.01
CA CYS A 28 36.24 -22.56 -10.02
C CYS A 28 35.67 -22.92 -8.65
N THR A 29 35.80 -22.04 -7.65
CA THR A 29 35.11 -22.22 -6.35
C THR A 29 34.42 -20.95 -5.85
N GLY A 30 33.86 -20.13 -6.74
CA GLY A 30 33.15 -18.89 -6.35
C GLY A 30 31.98 -18.42 -7.21
N PHE A 31 31.93 -18.78 -8.50
CA PHE A 31 31.00 -18.16 -9.45
C PHE A 31 29.52 -18.58 -9.30
N GLY A 32 29.22 -19.83 -8.91
CA GLY A 32 27.84 -20.34 -8.90
C GLY A 32 27.16 -20.32 -10.28
N GLU A 33 26.02 -20.99 -10.45
CA GLU A 33 25.27 -20.92 -11.73
C GLU A 33 24.35 -19.69 -11.75
N VAL A 34 24.57 -18.78 -12.70
CA VAL A 34 23.70 -17.61 -12.91
C VAL A 34 22.48 -17.99 -13.73
N THR A 35 21.28 -17.70 -13.24
CA THR A 35 20.01 -18.08 -13.88
C THR A 35 19.35 -16.89 -14.57
N TYR A 36 18.83 -17.09 -15.78
CA TYR A 36 18.05 -16.10 -16.54
C TYR A 36 17.15 -16.82 -17.58
N SER A 37 16.26 -16.11 -18.26
CA SER A 37 15.40 -16.72 -19.30
C SER A 37 15.69 -16.18 -20.69
N CYS A 38 15.66 -17.07 -21.69
CA CYS A 38 15.68 -16.74 -23.10
C CYS A 38 14.29 -16.93 -23.71
N ILE A 39 13.83 -15.94 -24.47
CA ILE A 39 12.55 -15.98 -25.16
C ILE A 39 12.80 -16.02 -26.65
N SER A 40 12.28 -17.05 -27.31
CA SER A 40 12.32 -17.20 -28.77
C SER A 40 10.95 -16.88 -29.36
N ALA A 41 10.86 -15.79 -30.13
CA ALA A 41 9.60 -15.38 -30.73
C ALA A 41 9.22 -16.24 -31.94
N SER A 42 7.95 -16.61 -32.00
CA SER A 42 7.32 -17.11 -33.23
C SER A 42 6.58 -15.99 -33.96
N GLN A 43 6.01 -15.04 -33.22
CA GLN A 43 5.36 -13.84 -33.75
C GLN A 43 5.68 -12.63 -32.85
N PRO A 44 6.40 -11.61 -33.35
CA PRO A 44 6.92 -11.43 -34.71
C PRO A 44 8.13 -12.34 -35.01
N LYS A 45 8.51 -12.44 -36.29
CA LYS A 45 9.70 -13.20 -36.73
C LYS A 45 11.04 -12.55 -36.32
N THR A 46 11.02 -11.31 -35.83
CA THR A 46 12.21 -10.54 -35.46
C THR A 46 11.89 -9.70 -34.23
N LEU A 47 12.71 -9.84 -33.19
CA LEU A 47 12.69 -9.09 -31.92
C LEU A 47 13.95 -8.21 -31.78
N THR A 48 14.44 -7.65 -32.88
CA THR A 48 15.57 -6.73 -32.87
C THR A 48 15.31 -5.56 -33.81
N LYS A 49 16.13 -4.52 -33.72
CA LYS A 49 16.06 -3.36 -34.61
C LYS A 49 16.45 -3.81 -36.02
N THR A 50 15.64 -3.43 -37.00
CA THR A 50 15.93 -3.66 -38.42
C THR A 50 16.38 -2.36 -39.07
N TYR A 51 17.53 -2.40 -39.75
CA TYR A 51 18.12 -1.26 -40.44
C TYR A 51 18.15 -1.48 -41.95
N ARG A 52 17.78 -0.44 -42.71
CA ARG A 52 17.77 -0.41 -44.18
C ARG A 52 18.27 0.94 -44.68
N LEU A 53 18.73 0.99 -45.93
CA LEU A 53 18.95 2.26 -46.64
C LEU A 53 17.66 2.64 -47.36
N GLY A 54 17.22 3.89 -47.17
CA GLY A 54 16.13 4.49 -47.92
C GLY A 54 16.55 4.79 -49.36
N VAL A 55 15.57 5.14 -50.20
CA VAL A 55 15.81 5.51 -51.62
C VAL A 55 16.69 6.76 -51.75
N ASP A 56 16.73 7.59 -50.71
CA ASP A 56 17.57 8.78 -50.59
C ASP A 56 18.98 8.49 -50.01
N GLY A 57 19.32 7.21 -49.81
CA GLY A 57 20.58 6.79 -49.20
C GLY A 57 20.66 6.97 -47.69
N LYS A 58 19.58 7.42 -47.02
CA LYS A 58 19.58 7.61 -45.56
C LYS A 58 19.24 6.32 -44.81
N LEU A 59 19.89 6.15 -43.66
CA LEU A 59 19.63 5.04 -42.76
C LEU A 59 18.22 5.12 -42.16
N THR A 60 17.38 4.14 -42.47
CA THR A 60 16.04 3.98 -41.87
C THR A 60 16.04 2.84 -40.87
N LYS A 61 15.39 3.05 -39.73
CA LYS A 61 15.23 2.06 -38.65
C LYS A 61 13.77 1.66 -38.50
N SER A 62 13.51 0.39 -38.28
CA SER A 62 12.20 -0.13 -37.87
C SER A 62 12.37 -1.07 -36.69
N THR A 63 11.43 -1.04 -35.75
CA THR A 63 11.48 -1.88 -34.55
C THR A 63 10.14 -2.59 -34.39
N VAL A 64 10.15 -3.91 -34.34
CA VAL A 64 8.95 -4.70 -34.02
C VAL A 64 9.15 -5.26 -32.61
N ALA A 65 8.51 -4.61 -31.62
CA ALA A 65 8.74 -4.92 -30.19
C ALA A 65 7.62 -5.73 -29.54
N ASN A 66 6.54 -6.04 -30.27
CA ASN A 66 5.33 -6.62 -29.70
C ASN A 66 5.30 -8.15 -29.84
N LEU A 67 5.93 -8.86 -28.91
CA LEU A 67 5.84 -10.32 -28.80
C LEU A 67 4.38 -10.74 -28.53
N SER A 68 3.80 -11.49 -29.47
CA SER A 68 2.45 -12.05 -29.38
C SER A 68 2.46 -13.55 -29.07
N SER A 69 3.46 -14.27 -29.58
CA SER A 69 3.64 -15.70 -29.35
C SER A 69 5.11 -16.08 -29.44
N GLY A 70 5.54 -17.01 -28.59
CA GLY A 70 6.90 -17.52 -28.53
C GLY A 70 7.04 -18.67 -27.53
N VAL A 71 8.28 -19.00 -27.22
CA VAL A 71 8.64 -20.01 -26.23
C VAL A 71 9.66 -19.38 -25.28
N ILE A 72 9.49 -19.60 -23.99
CA ILE A 72 10.45 -19.23 -22.96
C ILE A 72 11.23 -20.47 -22.52
N GLU A 73 12.53 -20.31 -22.34
CA GLU A 73 13.46 -21.30 -21.83
C GLU A 73 14.24 -20.68 -20.68
N VAL A 74 14.35 -21.37 -19.55
CA VAL A 74 15.25 -20.93 -18.46
C VAL A 74 16.63 -21.49 -18.72
N ARG A 75 17.62 -20.59 -18.78
CA ARG A 75 19.03 -20.91 -19.04
C ARG A 75 19.87 -20.62 -17.82
N LYS A 76 21.01 -21.29 -17.79
CA LYS A 76 22.05 -21.09 -16.79
C LYS A 76 23.39 -20.83 -17.48
N ALA A 77 24.24 -20.08 -16.80
CA ALA A 77 25.64 -19.91 -17.17
C ALA A 77 26.51 -20.23 -15.95
N ALA A 78 27.45 -21.15 -16.13
CA ALA A 78 28.42 -21.56 -15.11
C ALA A 78 29.66 -20.66 -15.07
N SER A 79 29.78 -19.71 -16.02
CA SER A 79 30.83 -18.69 -16.03
C SER A 79 30.39 -17.42 -16.76
N VAL A 80 31.09 -16.31 -16.52
CA VAL A 80 30.88 -15.05 -17.27
C VAL A 80 31.13 -15.25 -18.77
N SER A 81 32.17 -16.00 -19.10
CA SER A 81 32.52 -16.35 -20.49
C SER A 81 31.41 -17.17 -21.17
N GLU A 82 30.77 -18.09 -20.46
CA GLU A 82 29.63 -18.83 -20.99
C GLU A 82 28.43 -17.92 -21.27
N PHE A 83 28.11 -17.02 -20.32
CA PHE A 83 27.04 -16.04 -20.52
C PHE A 83 27.33 -15.10 -21.71
N ALA A 84 28.56 -14.63 -21.85
CA ALA A 84 29.01 -13.83 -22.98
C ALA A 84 28.84 -14.56 -24.32
N ARG A 85 29.22 -15.85 -24.39
CA ARG A 85 28.99 -16.68 -25.58
C ARG A 85 27.48 -16.81 -25.88
N GLN A 86 26.67 -17.10 -24.87
CA GLN A 86 25.21 -17.22 -25.01
C GLN A 86 24.56 -15.90 -25.50
N LEU A 87 25.07 -14.73 -25.08
CA LEU A 87 24.65 -13.41 -25.59
C LEU A 87 25.01 -13.21 -27.07
N GLN A 88 26.19 -13.66 -27.49
CA GLN A 88 26.67 -13.51 -28.86
C GLN A 88 25.86 -14.37 -29.84
N GLU A 89 25.42 -15.54 -29.42
CA GLU A 89 24.68 -16.53 -30.22
C GLU A 89 23.18 -16.23 -30.37
N LEU A 90 22.67 -15.17 -29.74
CA LEU A 90 21.24 -14.83 -29.82
C LEU A 90 20.79 -14.54 -31.26
N ALA A 91 19.79 -15.29 -31.71
CA ALA A 91 19.15 -15.05 -33.00
C ALA A 91 18.36 -13.72 -33.01
N PRO A 92 18.14 -13.10 -34.17
CA PRO A 92 17.31 -11.88 -34.28
C PRO A 92 15.86 -12.01 -33.76
N SER A 93 15.35 -13.23 -33.59
CA SER A 93 14.04 -13.53 -33.00
C SER A 93 14.07 -13.76 -31.49
N GLN A 94 15.25 -13.69 -30.86
CA GLN A 94 15.44 -13.96 -29.44
C GLN A 94 15.65 -12.69 -28.63
N ALA A 95 15.14 -12.71 -27.40
CA ALA A 95 15.36 -11.69 -26.39
C ALA A 95 15.59 -12.36 -25.03
N LEU A 96 16.29 -11.68 -24.13
CA LEU A 96 16.49 -12.16 -22.76
C LEU A 96 15.50 -11.51 -21.82
N THR A 97 15.22 -12.18 -20.71
CA THR A 97 14.69 -11.56 -19.50
C THR A 97 15.42 -12.13 -18.31
N TYR A 98 15.60 -11.31 -17.27
CA TYR A 98 16.35 -11.68 -16.08
C TYR A 98 15.47 -12.18 -14.94
N GLY A 99 14.15 -12.22 -15.17
CA GLY A 99 13.21 -13.00 -14.38
C GLY A 99 13.05 -14.43 -14.92
N VAL A 100 12.42 -15.28 -14.13
CA VAL A 100 12.03 -16.66 -14.45
C VAL A 100 10.52 -16.84 -14.24
N PRO A 101 9.88 -17.80 -14.91
CA PRO A 101 8.50 -18.19 -14.62
C PRO A 101 8.31 -18.60 -13.15
N LYS A 102 7.13 -18.38 -12.57
CA LYS A 102 6.89 -18.67 -11.14
C LYS A 102 6.85 -20.16 -10.82
N ASP A 103 6.41 -20.96 -11.78
CA ASP A 103 6.41 -22.41 -11.79
C ASP A 103 7.81 -23.01 -12.02
N TYR A 104 8.81 -22.18 -12.32
CA TYR A 104 10.22 -22.61 -12.28
C TYR A 104 10.65 -22.88 -10.82
N GLY A 105 11.06 -24.13 -10.56
CA GLY A 105 11.61 -24.64 -9.30
C GLY A 105 12.78 -25.59 -9.55
N PRO A 106 13.33 -26.24 -8.51
CA PRO A 106 14.39 -27.25 -8.69
C PRO A 106 13.83 -28.42 -9.52
N CYS A 107 14.17 -28.42 -10.81
CA CYS A 107 13.78 -29.47 -11.75
C CYS A 107 14.71 -30.68 -11.55
N ASP A 108 14.23 -31.90 -11.78
CA ASP A 108 15.00 -33.15 -11.74
C ASP A 108 16.05 -33.28 -12.89
N GLY A 109 16.69 -32.18 -13.28
CA GLY A 109 17.67 -32.10 -14.37
C GLY A 109 17.09 -31.83 -15.76
N ALA A 110 15.76 -31.74 -15.93
CA ALA A 110 15.14 -31.39 -17.21
C ALA A 110 15.20 -29.87 -17.49
N PRO A 111 15.48 -29.44 -18.74
CA PRO A 111 15.46 -28.02 -19.11
C PRO A 111 14.03 -27.49 -19.05
N TYR A 112 13.83 -26.37 -18.35
CA TYR A 112 12.52 -25.72 -18.29
C TYR A 112 12.20 -25.04 -19.62
N GLN A 113 11.03 -25.35 -20.17
CA GLN A 113 10.50 -24.69 -21.36
C GLN A 113 8.98 -24.54 -21.27
N SER A 114 8.44 -23.39 -21.66
CA SER A 114 7.00 -23.14 -21.69
C SER A 114 6.59 -22.25 -22.86
N LYS A 115 5.36 -22.39 -23.33
CA LYS A 115 4.81 -21.54 -24.38
C LYS A 115 4.49 -20.16 -23.79
N LEU A 116 4.87 -19.10 -24.49
CA LEU A 116 4.69 -17.72 -24.03
C LEU A 116 3.76 -16.97 -24.99
N LEU A 117 2.67 -16.43 -24.47
CA LEU A 117 1.67 -15.67 -25.23
C LEU A 117 1.51 -14.25 -24.70
N SER A 118 1.07 -13.32 -25.56
CA SER A 118 0.50 -12.06 -25.08
C SER A 118 -0.83 -12.33 -24.36
N ILE A 119 -1.25 -11.43 -23.47
CA ILE A 119 -2.54 -11.54 -22.76
C ILE A 119 -3.69 -11.73 -23.76
N LYS A 120 -3.75 -10.85 -24.77
CA LYS A 120 -4.75 -10.93 -25.84
C LYS A 120 -4.75 -12.29 -26.54
N ARG A 121 -3.57 -12.84 -26.87
CA ARG A 121 -3.48 -14.12 -27.58
C ARG A 121 -3.81 -15.31 -26.69
N HIS A 122 -3.55 -15.20 -25.39
CA HIS A 122 -3.93 -16.19 -24.39
C HIS A 122 -5.45 -16.22 -24.22
N GLU A 123 -6.10 -15.06 -24.14
CA GLU A 123 -7.56 -14.92 -24.10
C GLU A 123 -8.24 -15.40 -25.39
N GLU A 124 -7.72 -15.03 -26.57
CA GLU A 124 -8.20 -15.51 -27.88
C GLU A 124 -8.17 -17.04 -28.03
N LEU A 125 -7.31 -17.72 -27.27
CA LEU A 125 -7.16 -19.17 -27.26
C LEU A 125 -7.84 -19.81 -26.04
N GLU A 126 -8.76 -19.10 -25.39
CA GLU A 126 -9.52 -19.55 -24.22
C GLU A 126 -8.64 -19.94 -23.02
N SER A 127 -7.59 -19.14 -22.79
CA SER A 127 -6.68 -19.26 -21.65
C SER A 127 -6.05 -20.65 -21.47
N PRO A 128 -5.25 -21.11 -22.46
CA PRO A 128 -4.72 -22.47 -22.46
C PRO A 128 -3.77 -22.68 -21.28
N SER A 129 -3.87 -23.85 -20.64
CA SER A 129 -3.09 -24.20 -19.44
C SER A 129 -1.61 -24.50 -19.73
N ASP A 130 -1.25 -24.76 -20.98
CA ASP A 130 0.11 -25.07 -21.45
C ASP A 130 0.92 -23.83 -21.83
N ALA A 131 0.37 -22.62 -21.64
CA ALA A 131 1.02 -21.36 -21.98
C ALA A 131 0.91 -20.34 -20.85
N ILE A 132 2.01 -19.61 -20.64
CA ILE A 132 2.07 -18.50 -19.70
C ILE A 132 2.02 -17.15 -20.43
N THR A 133 1.62 -16.10 -19.72
CA THR A 133 1.68 -14.72 -20.22
C THR A 133 2.85 -13.96 -19.61
N ARG A 134 3.44 -13.02 -20.38
CA ARG A 134 4.56 -12.18 -19.92
C ARG A 134 4.07 -11.07 -18.98
N THR A 135 3.68 -11.45 -17.76
CA THR A 135 3.12 -10.58 -16.72
C THR A 135 3.77 -10.87 -15.36
N ASN A 136 3.72 -9.91 -14.44
CA ASN A 136 4.23 -10.10 -13.07
C ASN A 136 3.43 -11.17 -12.29
N ALA A 137 2.25 -11.56 -12.79
CA ALA A 137 1.50 -12.69 -12.28
C ALA A 137 2.22 -14.02 -12.50
N ASN A 138 2.97 -14.15 -13.61
CA ASN A 138 3.63 -15.40 -14.01
C ASN A 138 5.16 -15.39 -13.91
N PHE A 139 5.78 -14.23 -13.62
CA PHE A 139 7.24 -14.10 -13.52
C PHE A 139 7.67 -13.68 -12.10
N LYS A 140 8.84 -14.16 -11.68
CA LYS A 140 9.55 -13.77 -10.45
C LYS A 140 11.04 -13.55 -10.75
N TRP A 141 11.77 -12.92 -9.85
CA TRP A 141 13.24 -12.97 -9.89
C TRP A 141 13.72 -14.38 -9.54
N PRO A 142 14.85 -14.87 -10.11
CA PRO A 142 15.47 -16.12 -9.70
C PRO A 142 15.76 -16.15 -8.19
N GLU A 143 15.60 -17.31 -7.57
CA GLU A 143 16.04 -17.57 -6.21
C GLU A 143 17.55 -17.88 -6.25
N GLY A 144 18.40 -16.92 -5.85
CA GLY A 144 19.86 -17.04 -5.92
C GLY A 144 20.49 -16.21 -7.04
N ALA A 145 21.55 -16.73 -7.66
CA ALA A 145 22.38 -15.96 -8.58
C ALA A 145 21.65 -15.60 -9.88
N GLY A 146 21.80 -14.35 -10.33
CA GLY A 146 21.15 -13.83 -11.53
C GLY A 146 21.92 -12.67 -12.15
N VAL A 147 21.28 -11.96 -13.08
CA VAL A 147 21.91 -10.88 -13.84
C VAL A 147 21.19 -9.56 -13.57
N LEU A 148 21.94 -8.58 -13.05
CA LEU A 148 21.53 -7.18 -12.99
C LEU A 148 21.91 -6.51 -14.31
N LEU A 149 20.91 -6.23 -15.16
CA LEU A 149 21.09 -5.43 -16.37
C LEU A 149 21.17 -3.93 -16.04
N LEU A 150 22.22 -3.29 -16.54
CA LEU A 150 22.37 -1.85 -16.62
C LEU A 150 22.36 -1.44 -18.10
N ASP A 151 21.30 -0.75 -18.53
CA ASP A 151 21.13 -0.28 -19.91
C ASP A 151 21.48 1.21 -19.99
N TYR A 152 22.45 1.54 -20.85
CA TYR A 152 22.87 2.91 -21.15
C TYR A 152 22.41 3.26 -22.56
N ASP A 153 21.50 4.23 -22.67
CA ASP A 153 21.04 4.78 -23.94
C ASP A 153 21.09 6.32 -23.89
N PRO A 154 22.05 6.98 -24.57
CA PRO A 154 22.17 8.42 -24.55
C PRO A 154 21.00 9.09 -25.28
N GLN A 155 20.54 10.24 -24.76
CA GLN A 155 19.49 11.01 -25.42
C GLN A 155 19.97 11.61 -26.75
N GLU A 156 19.02 11.90 -27.63
CA GLU A 156 19.29 12.55 -28.91
C GLU A 156 19.99 13.91 -28.69
N GLY A 157 21.15 14.09 -29.32
CA GLY A 157 22.00 15.28 -29.15
C GLY A 157 23.04 15.19 -28.02
N GLN A 158 23.02 14.18 -27.15
CA GLN A 158 24.09 13.94 -26.18
C GLN A 158 25.25 13.18 -26.81
N GLN A 159 26.48 13.54 -26.44
CA GLN A 159 27.66 12.78 -26.82
C GLN A 159 27.65 11.43 -26.05
N PRO A 160 27.65 10.28 -26.75
CA PRO A 160 27.71 8.98 -26.09
C PRO A 160 29.00 8.81 -25.28
N LEU A 161 28.89 8.22 -24.09
CA LEU A 161 30.06 7.82 -23.30
C LEU A 161 30.82 6.71 -24.01
N SER A 162 32.15 6.75 -23.95
CA SER A 162 32.95 5.57 -24.31
C SER A 162 32.75 4.45 -23.29
N LYS A 163 33.08 3.21 -23.67
CA LYS A 163 33.10 2.05 -22.75
C LYS A 163 33.85 2.36 -21.45
N ALA A 164 35.06 2.91 -21.57
CA ALA A 164 35.89 3.24 -20.42
C ALA A 164 35.24 4.28 -19.50
N GLN A 165 34.59 5.31 -20.07
CA GLN A 165 33.89 6.33 -19.29
C GLN A 165 32.65 5.77 -18.58
N LEU A 166 31.89 4.90 -19.25
CA LEU A 166 30.71 4.26 -18.66
C LEU A 166 31.12 3.34 -17.50
N LEU A 167 32.09 2.46 -17.73
CA LEU A 167 32.59 1.55 -16.69
C LEU A 167 33.22 2.31 -15.52
N ALA A 168 33.97 3.39 -15.77
CA ALA A 168 34.53 4.22 -14.69
C ALA A 168 33.44 4.79 -13.75
N ARG A 169 32.34 5.32 -14.30
CA ARG A 169 31.22 5.84 -13.50
C ARG A 169 30.50 4.76 -12.69
N LEU A 170 30.41 3.55 -13.24
CA LEU A 170 29.84 2.42 -12.52
C LEU A 170 30.78 1.89 -11.44
N ASN A 171 32.10 1.93 -11.68
CA ASN A 171 33.13 1.48 -10.75
C ASN A 171 33.17 2.29 -9.44
N GLU A 172 32.64 3.52 -9.44
CA GLU A 172 32.50 4.35 -8.24
C GLU A 172 31.59 3.73 -7.18
N PHE A 173 30.65 2.87 -7.59
CA PHE A 173 29.61 2.31 -6.72
C PHE A 173 29.56 0.79 -6.71
N ILE A 174 30.03 0.16 -7.79
CA ILE A 174 30.16 -1.29 -7.90
C ILE A 174 31.65 -1.58 -8.04
N PRO A 175 32.26 -2.44 -7.22
CA PRO A 175 33.67 -2.80 -7.36
C PRO A 175 33.89 -3.68 -8.59
N LEU A 176 33.87 -3.09 -9.80
CA LEU A 176 33.88 -3.83 -11.07
C LEU A 176 35.16 -4.65 -11.25
N GLU A 177 36.29 -4.21 -10.70
CA GLU A 177 37.56 -4.96 -10.73
C GLU A 177 37.46 -6.33 -10.04
N GLN A 178 36.56 -6.48 -9.07
CA GLN A 178 36.35 -7.72 -8.29
C GLN A 178 35.06 -8.44 -8.69
N THR A 179 34.21 -7.80 -9.50
CA THR A 179 32.88 -8.28 -9.82
C THR A 179 32.87 -8.93 -11.19
N ALA A 180 32.21 -10.07 -11.31
CA ALA A 180 31.92 -10.66 -12.60
C ALA A 180 30.92 -9.83 -13.41
N TYR A 181 31.27 -9.44 -14.64
CA TYR A 181 30.33 -8.74 -15.53
C TYR A 181 30.62 -8.96 -17.03
N VAL A 182 29.63 -8.67 -17.86
CA VAL A 182 29.80 -8.59 -19.33
C VAL A 182 29.41 -7.20 -19.82
N TRP A 183 30.27 -6.56 -20.59
CA TRP A 183 29.92 -5.35 -21.35
C TRP A 183 29.57 -5.72 -22.80
N TRP A 184 28.49 -5.13 -23.32
CA TRP A 184 28.03 -5.38 -24.68
C TRP A 184 27.43 -4.16 -25.38
N CYS A 185 27.55 -4.13 -26.71
CA CYS A 185 26.93 -3.08 -27.53
C CYS A 185 25.47 -3.42 -27.88
N SER A 186 24.60 -2.41 -27.75
CA SER A 186 23.20 -2.52 -28.17
C SER A 186 23.05 -2.73 -29.68
N SER A 187 21.87 -3.17 -30.12
CA SER A 187 21.52 -3.31 -31.55
C SER A 187 21.53 -1.99 -32.33
N SER A 188 21.64 -0.84 -31.65
CA SER A 188 21.75 0.48 -32.29
C SER A 188 23.17 0.96 -32.54
N SER A 189 24.19 0.22 -32.10
CA SER A 189 25.59 0.63 -32.19
C SER A 189 26.32 -0.08 -33.34
N LEU A 190 27.36 0.56 -33.89
CA LEU A 190 28.31 -0.03 -34.85
C LEU A 190 27.65 -0.56 -36.13
N ILE A 191 26.84 0.27 -36.79
CA ILE A 191 26.24 -0.02 -38.11
C ILE A 191 27.16 0.53 -39.20
N THR A 192 27.59 -0.33 -40.11
CA THR A 192 28.54 -0.03 -41.19
C THR A 192 27.91 -0.39 -42.54
N ASN A 193 28.14 0.43 -43.56
CA ASN A 193 27.86 0.05 -44.94
C ASN A 193 29.00 -0.83 -45.47
N ALA A 194 28.72 -2.09 -45.80
CA ALA A 194 29.75 -3.04 -46.22
C ALA A 194 30.37 -2.72 -47.60
N GLU A 195 29.69 -1.94 -48.44
CA GLU A 195 30.21 -1.55 -49.76
C GLU A 195 31.13 -0.33 -49.67
N THR A 196 30.73 0.70 -48.92
CA THR A 196 31.49 1.95 -48.79
C THR A 196 32.50 1.94 -47.64
N GLN A 197 32.41 0.95 -46.74
CA GLN A 197 33.13 0.90 -45.45
C GLN A 197 32.82 2.08 -44.52
N GLU A 198 31.79 2.86 -44.81
CA GLU A 198 31.38 3.99 -43.98
C GLU A 198 30.65 3.51 -42.72
N GLN A 199 31.13 3.94 -41.55
CA GLN A 199 30.44 3.68 -40.28
C GLN A 199 29.32 4.70 -40.08
N LEU A 200 28.08 4.27 -40.34
CA LEU A 200 26.87 5.08 -40.22
C LEU A 200 26.46 5.33 -38.78
N THR A 201 26.87 4.46 -37.85
CA THR A 201 26.62 4.65 -36.41
C THR A 201 27.76 4.05 -35.59
N GLY A 202 28.42 4.86 -34.75
CA GLY A 202 29.43 4.40 -33.79
C GLY A 202 28.83 3.73 -32.54
N ILE A 203 29.57 3.71 -31.43
CA ILE A 203 29.05 3.25 -30.14
C ILE A 203 28.05 4.27 -29.59
N LYS A 204 26.79 3.86 -29.44
CA LYS A 204 25.73 4.66 -28.82
C LYS A 204 25.21 3.97 -27.56
N GLY A 205 24.26 3.06 -27.73
CA GLY A 205 23.69 2.29 -26.62
C GLY A 205 24.62 1.15 -26.19
N GLN A 206 24.78 0.97 -24.89
CA GLN A 206 25.67 0.02 -24.24
C GLN A 206 24.94 -0.70 -23.11
N ARG A 207 25.35 -1.93 -22.81
CA ARG A 207 24.80 -2.77 -21.75
C ARG A 207 25.91 -3.29 -20.88
N VAL A 208 25.65 -3.30 -19.58
CA VAL A 208 26.52 -3.94 -18.59
C VAL A 208 25.68 -4.95 -17.82
N TYR A 209 26.07 -6.21 -17.91
CA TYR A 209 25.44 -7.34 -17.25
C TYR A 209 26.25 -7.71 -16.01
N ILE A 210 25.80 -7.27 -14.84
CA ILE A 210 26.47 -7.56 -13.58
C ILE A 210 25.93 -8.88 -13.02
N MET A 211 26.83 -9.83 -12.73
CA MET A 211 26.44 -11.09 -12.10
C MET A 211 26.24 -10.86 -10.61
N VAL A 212 25.06 -11.17 -10.07
CA VAL A 212 24.70 -10.91 -8.66
C VAL A 212 24.47 -12.21 -7.90
N LYS A 213 24.79 -12.22 -6.60
CA LYS A 213 24.55 -13.38 -5.71
C LYS A 213 23.06 -13.65 -5.47
N ASN A 214 22.26 -12.58 -5.41
CA ASN A 214 20.83 -12.67 -5.12
C ASN A 214 20.02 -11.76 -6.07
N ALA A 215 19.42 -12.36 -7.09
CA ALA A 215 18.61 -11.67 -8.08
C ALA A 215 17.32 -11.06 -7.49
N SER A 216 16.80 -11.60 -6.40
CA SER A 216 15.59 -11.05 -5.75
C SER A 216 15.79 -9.64 -5.18
N ASP A 217 17.03 -9.22 -4.97
CA ASP A 217 17.40 -7.88 -4.47
C ASP A 217 17.64 -6.85 -5.59
N ILE A 218 17.54 -7.24 -6.87
CA ILE A 218 17.86 -6.38 -8.04
C ILE A 218 17.07 -5.06 -8.02
N LEU A 219 15.79 -5.09 -7.67
CA LEU A 219 14.95 -3.88 -7.67
C LEU A 219 15.49 -2.84 -6.67
N ARG A 220 15.78 -3.26 -5.44
CA ARG A 220 16.36 -2.40 -4.40
C ARG A 220 17.76 -1.93 -4.79
N ALA A 221 18.62 -2.86 -5.21
CA ALA A 221 20.00 -2.56 -5.58
C ALA A 221 20.09 -1.57 -6.75
N GLY A 222 19.25 -1.75 -7.78
CA GLY A 222 19.12 -0.84 -8.90
C GLY A 222 18.67 0.56 -8.47
N GLU A 223 17.63 0.67 -7.64
CA GLU A 223 17.18 1.96 -7.09
C GLU A 223 18.27 2.68 -6.28
N VAL A 224 19.03 1.94 -5.45
CA VAL A 224 20.15 2.50 -4.70
C VAL A 224 21.24 3.00 -5.65
N LEU A 225 21.64 2.21 -6.64
CA LEU A 225 22.63 2.62 -7.64
C LEU A 225 22.16 3.86 -8.42
N PHE A 226 20.91 3.89 -8.85
CA PHE A 226 20.31 5.04 -9.54
C PHE A 226 20.44 6.32 -8.72
N ASN A 227 20.08 6.24 -7.43
CA ASN A 227 20.15 7.38 -6.53
C ASN A 227 21.60 7.78 -6.19
N ARG A 228 22.52 6.81 -6.09
CA ARG A 228 23.95 7.09 -5.90
C ARG A 228 24.55 7.80 -7.12
N LEU A 229 24.16 7.42 -8.34
CA LEU A 229 24.51 8.17 -9.55
C LEU A 229 23.98 9.61 -9.52
N TRP A 230 22.77 9.84 -9.01
CA TRP A 230 22.26 11.21 -8.76
C TRP A 230 23.11 11.97 -7.74
N LEU A 231 23.53 11.32 -6.65
CA LEU A 231 24.44 11.88 -5.65
C LEU A 231 25.88 12.08 -6.16
N ALA A 232 26.30 11.43 -7.23
CA ALA A 232 27.54 11.74 -7.95
C ALA A 232 27.36 12.85 -9.00
N GLY A 233 26.15 13.37 -9.20
CA GLY A 233 25.88 14.40 -10.21
C GLY A 233 25.70 13.85 -11.63
N HIS A 234 25.41 12.56 -11.76
CA HIS A 234 25.12 11.91 -13.04
C HIS A 234 23.62 11.80 -13.37
N GLY A 235 22.77 12.33 -12.49
CA GLY A 235 21.33 12.43 -12.68
C GLY A 235 20.90 13.77 -13.28
N TYR A 236 19.84 13.75 -14.08
CA TYR A 236 19.28 14.94 -14.72
C TYR A 236 17.77 14.80 -14.97
N TYR A 237 17.10 15.93 -15.16
CA TYR A 237 15.72 15.96 -15.64
C TYR A 237 15.71 16.20 -17.15
N ALA A 238 15.13 15.28 -17.91
CA ALA A 238 14.83 15.49 -19.32
C ALA A 238 13.43 16.10 -19.45
N VAL A 239 13.27 17.08 -20.34
CA VAL A 239 11.97 17.70 -20.61
C VAL A 239 11.28 16.90 -21.71
N SER A 240 10.08 16.37 -21.41
CA SER A 240 9.25 15.68 -22.41
C SER A 240 8.68 16.69 -23.43
N ARG A 241 8.15 16.21 -24.56
CA ARG A 241 7.54 17.09 -25.57
C ARG A 241 6.34 17.86 -25.00
N ALA A 242 5.57 17.22 -24.12
CA ALA A 242 4.48 17.85 -23.37
C ALA A 242 4.94 18.76 -22.21
N GLY A 243 6.25 18.96 -22.02
CA GLY A 243 6.80 19.80 -20.95
C GLY A 243 6.77 19.16 -19.56
N SER A 244 6.80 17.82 -19.46
CA SER A 244 6.96 17.12 -18.16
C SER A 244 8.44 16.91 -17.83
N ALA A 245 8.80 17.01 -16.54
CA ALA A 245 10.15 16.69 -16.07
C ALA A 245 10.30 15.17 -15.84
N LEU A 246 11.11 14.51 -16.66
CA LEU A 246 11.40 13.08 -16.58
C LEU A 246 12.73 12.87 -15.85
N LYS A 247 12.68 12.21 -14.69
CA LYS A 247 13.88 11.89 -13.91
C LYS A 247 14.72 10.83 -14.65
N ARG A 248 15.95 11.17 -15.01
CA ARG A 248 16.87 10.31 -15.77
C ARG A 248 18.25 10.24 -15.10
N SER A 249 19.02 9.24 -15.47
CA SER A 249 20.41 9.06 -15.06
C SER A 249 21.18 8.43 -16.23
N VAL A 250 22.43 8.06 -16.01
CA VAL A 250 23.27 7.34 -16.97
C VAL A 250 22.63 5.99 -17.34
N ILE A 251 21.99 5.32 -16.38
CA ILE A 251 21.33 4.02 -16.58
C ILE A 251 19.81 4.17 -16.59
N ASP A 252 19.13 3.38 -17.42
CA ASP A 252 17.66 3.33 -17.43
C ASP A 252 17.11 2.42 -16.32
N ALA A 253 16.47 3.02 -15.33
CA ALA A 253 15.84 2.30 -14.22
C ALA A 253 14.61 1.46 -14.65
N SER A 254 14.06 1.68 -15.85
CA SER A 254 12.87 0.95 -16.31
C SER A 254 13.13 -0.53 -16.65
N VAL A 255 14.40 -0.96 -16.63
CA VAL A 255 14.80 -2.32 -17.01
C VAL A 255 14.68 -3.35 -15.87
N TRP A 256 14.55 -2.91 -14.62
CA TRP A 256 14.52 -3.80 -13.44
C TRP A 256 13.14 -4.37 -13.18
N GLN A 257 12.62 -5.14 -14.13
CA GLN A 257 11.36 -5.87 -14.00
C GLN A 257 11.57 -7.33 -14.44
N PRO A 258 11.03 -8.34 -13.73
CA PRO A 258 11.18 -9.75 -14.09
C PRO A 258 10.67 -10.11 -15.50
N THR A 259 9.79 -9.27 -16.05
CA THR A 259 9.16 -9.46 -17.35
C THR A 259 9.77 -8.62 -18.46
N ARG A 260 10.74 -7.74 -18.15
CA ARG A 260 11.32 -6.82 -19.13
C ARG A 260 12.15 -7.59 -20.16
N LEU A 261 11.87 -7.34 -21.44
CA LEU A 261 12.69 -7.88 -22.52
C LEU A 261 13.95 -7.03 -22.68
N ASP A 262 15.10 -7.68 -22.63
CA ASP A 262 16.35 -7.19 -23.17
C ASP A 262 16.54 -7.72 -24.60
N PHE A 263 16.46 -6.79 -25.55
CA PHE A 263 16.76 -7.06 -26.95
C PHE A 263 18.28 -7.07 -27.18
N ALA A 264 18.95 -8.09 -26.64
CA ALA A 264 20.40 -8.29 -26.66
C ALA A 264 20.93 -8.79 -28.02
N ALA A 265 20.07 -9.38 -28.84
CA ALA A 265 20.38 -9.82 -30.20
C ALA A 265 20.89 -8.66 -31.08
N GLY A 266 21.70 -8.99 -32.09
CA GLY A 266 22.27 -8.01 -33.02
C GLY A 266 21.18 -7.35 -33.86
N ALA A 267 21.49 -6.20 -34.45
CA ALA A 267 20.59 -5.58 -35.43
C ALA A 267 20.44 -6.48 -36.65
N HIS A 268 19.21 -6.54 -37.18
CA HIS A 268 18.94 -7.16 -38.46
C HIS A 268 19.17 -6.13 -39.57
N CYS A 269 20.33 -6.18 -40.21
CA CYS A 269 20.70 -5.25 -41.27
C CYS A 269 20.36 -5.84 -42.65
N SER A 270 19.62 -5.08 -43.47
CA SER A 270 19.43 -5.46 -44.88
C SER A 270 20.67 -5.05 -45.68
N PRO A 271 21.20 -5.92 -46.56
CA PRO A 271 22.36 -5.57 -47.40
C PRO A 271 22.16 -4.22 -48.13
N PRO A 272 23.22 -3.40 -48.26
CA PRO A 272 24.62 -3.68 -47.92
C PRO A 272 25.00 -3.38 -46.46
N LEU A 273 24.04 -3.09 -45.57
CA LEU A 273 24.35 -2.77 -44.17
C LEU A 273 24.77 -4.02 -43.39
N LYS A 274 25.74 -3.87 -42.50
CA LYS A 274 26.15 -4.87 -41.50
C LYS A 274 26.33 -4.22 -40.12
N GLN A 275 26.28 -5.02 -39.06
CA GLN A 275 26.62 -4.58 -37.71
C GLN A 275 27.97 -5.18 -37.30
N GLU A 276 28.89 -4.34 -36.84
CA GLU A 276 30.27 -4.71 -36.49
C GLU A 276 30.53 -4.48 -34.99
N ARG A 277 29.76 -5.16 -34.15
CA ARG A 277 29.81 -4.96 -32.69
C ARG A 277 30.82 -5.84 -31.93
N GLY A 278 31.59 -6.67 -32.63
CA GLY A 278 32.66 -7.48 -32.04
C GLY A 278 32.19 -8.71 -31.26
N ILE A 279 32.89 -9.02 -30.16
CA ILE A 279 32.62 -10.12 -29.20
C ILE A 279 32.30 -9.47 -27.83
N PRO A 280 31.37 -10.01 -27.03
CA PRO A 280 31.07 -9.45 -25.71
C PRO A 280 32.30 -9.45 -24.81
N ASP A 281 32.52 -8.35 -24.11
CA ASP A 281 33.67 -8.18 -23.23
C ASP A 281 33.33 -8.75 -21.85
N ALA A 282 33.80 -9.97 -21.60
CA ALA A 282 33.62 -10.68 -20.35
C ALA A 282 34.76 -10.35 -19.37
N HIS A 283 34.41 -10.03 -18.14
CA HIS A 283 35.35 -9.84 -17.04
C HIS A 283 35.05 -10.82 -15.92
N ASP A 284 36.03 -11.66 -15.59
CA ASP A 284 35.92 -12.63 -14.51
C ASP A 284 35.96 -11.92 -13.13
N GLY A 285 35.33 -12.54 -12.13
CA GLY A 285 35.25 -12.00 -10.77
C GLY A 285 34.22 -12.75 -9.95
N ASP A 286 33.95 -12.24 -8.74
CA ASP A 286 32.94 -12.79 -7.86
C ASP A 286 31.54 -12.29 -8.25
N LEU A 287 30.51 -13.07 -7.90
CA LEU A 287 29.14 -12.58 -7.92
C LEU A 287 29.00 -11.39 -6.96
N LEU A 288 28.37 -10.31 -7.41
CA LEU A 288 28.15 -9.12 -6.59
C LEU A 288 27.18 -9.42 -5.44
N ASP A 289 27.62 -9.18 -4.21
CA ASP A 289 26.73 -9.04 -3.07
C ASP A 289 26.13 -7.63 -3.05
N THR A 290 24.90 -7.51 -3.52
CA THR A 290 24.22 -6.22 -3.67
C THR A 290 23.90 -5.53 -2.34
N LEU A 291 23.73 -6.29 -1.25
CA LEU A 291 23.46 -5.70 0.07
C LEU A 291 24.71 -5.02 0.64
N THR A 292 25.87 -5.63 0.41
CA THR A 292 27.16 -5.12 0.87
C THR A 292 27.69 -4.01 -0.04
N ALA A 293 27.64 -4.20 -1.36
CA ALA A 293 28.16 -3.23 -2.32
C ALA A 293 27.26 -2.00 -2.48
N LEU A 294 25.93 -2.16 -2.38
CA LEU A 294 24.96 -1.10 -2.58
C LEU A 294 24.06 -0.97 -1.34
N PRO A 295 24.58 -0.48 -0.20
CA PRO A 295 23.78 -0.30 1.01
C PRO A 295 22.77 0.84 0.83
N ASP A 296 21.63 0.72 1.51
CA ASP A 296 20.56 1.73 1.49
C ASP A 296 21.08 3.11 1.90
N LEU A 297 20.49 4.15 1.30
CA LEU A 297 20.84 5.54 1.59
C LEU A 297 20.54 5.89 3.05
N THR A 298 21.50 6.55 3.71
CA THR A 298 21.31 7.15 5.03
C THR A 298 20.27 8.28 4.98
N PRO A 299 19.63 8.64 6.11
CA PRO A 299 18.70 9.78 6.16
C PRO A 299 19.33 11.08 5.65
N ARG A 300 20.63 11.30 5.90
CA ARG A 300 21.38 12.46 5.41
C ARG A 300 21.52 12.44 3.89
N GLU A 301 21.91 11.30 3.31
CA GLU A 301 22.01 11.16 1.85
C GLU A 301 20.65 11.34 1.17
N LYS A 302 19.54 10.91 1.79
CA LYS A 302 18.18 11.15 1.24
C LYS A 302 17.82 12.63 1.18
N VAL A 303 18.22 13.42 2.18
CA VAL A 303 18.02 14.88 2.19
C VAL A 303 18.88 15.56 1.12
N GLU A 304 20.15 15.15 1.01
CA GLU A 304 21.07 15.66 -0.01
C GLU A 304 20.59 15.34 -1.43
N LEU A 305 20.12 14.10 -1.65
CA LEU A 305 19.56 13.66 -2.92
C LEU A 305 18.38 14.56 -3.33
N LYS A 306 17.43 14.79 -2.42
CA LYS A 306 16.29 15.68 -2.65
C LYS A 306 16.74 17.10 -2.99
N THR A 307 17.74 17.62 -2.29
CA THR A 307 18.30 18.95 -2.55
C THR A 307 18.87 19.07 -3.97
N ARG A 308 19.60 18.05 -4.43
CA ARG A 308 20.15 18.00 -5.80
C ARG A 308 19.07 17.84 -6.86
N GLU A 309 18.04 17.04 -6.58
CA GLU A 309 16.89 16.89 -7.46
C GLU A 309 16.13 18.22 -7.61
N ASP A 310 15.87 18.93 -6.52
CA ASP A 310 15.20 20.23 -6.54
C ASP A 310 16.03 21.27 -7.31
N HIS A 311 17.36 21.25 -7.14
CA HIS A 311 18.27 22.12 -7.91
C HIS A 311 18.26 21.78 -9.41
N ALA A 312 18.43 20.50 -9.77
CA ALA A 312 18.41 20.07 -11.17
C ALA A 312 17.08 20.38 -11.86
N ARG A 313 15.96 20.26 -11.13
CA ARG A 313 14.63 20.62 -11.62
C ARG A 313 14.49 22.12 -11.86
N LYS A 314 15.05 22.96 -10.98
CA LYS A 314 15.08 24.42 -11.16
C LYS A 314 15.83 24.84 -12.42
N VAL A 315 16.94 24.16 -12.75
CA VAL A 315 17.73 24.45 -13.96
C VAL A 315 16.90 24.29 -15.23
N VAL A 316 16.11 23.21 -15.32
CA VAL A 316 15.27 22.95 -16.50
C VAL A 316 13.89 23.62 -16.42
N GLN A 317 13.58 24.39 -15.37
CA GLN A 317 12.25 24.95 -15.15
C GLN A 317 11.82 25.92 -16.26
N ALA A 318 12.77 26.74 -16.76
CA ALA A 318 12.52 27.65 -17.87
C ALA A 318 12.25 26.89 -19.18
N ASP A 319 13.01 25.83 -19.43
CA ASP A 319 12.83 24.97 -20.61
C ASP A 319 11.53 24.18 -20.55
N ILE A 320 11.13 23.71 -19.36
CA ILE A 320 9.82 23.11 -19.10
C ILE A 320 8.72 24.11 -19.46
N ALA A 321 8.77 25.33 -18.91
CA ALA A 321 7.75 26.34 -19.17
C ALA A 321 7.67 26.71 -20.66
N SER A 322 8.82 26.90 -21.32
CA SER A 322 8.92 27.24 -22.75
C SER A 322 8.40 26.10 -23.65
N THR A 323 8.85 24.87 -23.42
CA THR A 323 8.44 23.68 -24.20
C THR A 323 6.95 23.42 -24.01
N ARG A 324 6.47 23.55 -22.77
CA ARG A 324 5.06 23.41 -22.43
C ARG A 324 4.19 24.45 -23.12
N GLN A 325 4.59 25.72 -23.08
CA GLN A 325 3.85 26.80 -23.74
C GLN A 325 3.76 26.52 -25.25
N ARG A 326 4.89 26.17 -25.88
CA ARG A 326 4.91 25.81 -27.31
C ARG A 326 4.00 24.64 -27.62
N TYR A 327 4.06 23.57 -26.82
CA TYR A 327 3.23 22.39 -26.97
C TYR A 327 1.74 22.72 -26.83
N ILE A 328 1.35 23.55 -25.85
CA ILE A 328 -0.04 24.00 -25.68
C ILE A 328 -0.51 24.74 -26.93
N GLU A 329 0.30 25.66 -27.47
CA GLU A 329 -0.11 26.45 -28.64
C GLU A 329 -0.19 25.61 -29.92
N GLU A 330 0.77 24.72 -30.16
CA GLU A 330 0.75 23.80 -31.29
C GLU A 330 -0.45 22.85 -31.20
N SER A 331 -0.68 22.26 -30.04
CA SER A 331 -1.77 21.30 -29.81
C SER A 331 -3.14 21.97 -29.84
N ALA A 332 -3.27 23.20 -29.34
CA ALA A 332 -4.51 23.97 -29.40
C ALA A 332 -4.89 24.31 -30.84
N ARG A 333 -3.91 24.76 -31.66
CA ARG A 333 -4.13 25.02 -33.09
C ARG A 333 -4.53 23.76 -33.84
N ASP A 334 -3.86 22.65 -33.57
CA ASP A 334 -4.17 21.36 -34.16
C ASP A 334 -5.58 20.89 -33.78
N LEU A 335 -5.98 21.05 -32.51
CA LEU A 335 -7.34 20.74 -32.03
C LEU A 335 -8.42 21.60 -32.70
N VAL A 336 -8.22 22.92 -32.82
CA VAL A 336 -9.16 23.82 -33.52
C VAL A 336 -9.27 23.49 -35.00
N THR A 337 -8.12 23.29 -35.67
CA THR A 337 -8.07 22.94 -37.10
C THR A 337 -8.82 21.63 -37.36
N LYS A 338 -8.67 20.64 -36.46
CA LYS A 338 -9.37 19.36 -36.58
C LYS A 338 -10.87 19.48 -36.32
N LYS A 339 -11.29 20.33 -35.38
CA LYS A 339 -12.70 20.49 -34.98
C LYS A 339 -13.51 21.35 -35.94
N HIS A 340 -12.90 22.38 -36.54
CA HIS A 340 -13.60 23.39 -37.34
C HIS A 340 -13.03 23.56 -38.76
N GLY A 341 -11.94 22.88 -39.12
CA GLY A 341 -11.18 23.18 -40.34
C GLY A 341 -10.55 24.58 -40.28
N ASN A 342 -10.09 25.08 -41.43
CA ASN A 342 -9.56 26.45 -41.57
C ASN A 342 -10.66 27.49 -41.84
N THR A 343 -11.85 27.33 -41.24
CA THR A 343 -13.04 28.15 -41.58
C THR A 343 -13.34 29.27 -40.58
N LEU A 344 -12.73 29.26 -39.40
CA LEU A 344 -12.92 30.29 -38.37
C LEU A 344 -11.93 31.45 -38.57
N GLU A 345 -12.42 32.68 -38.48
CA GLU A 345 -11.61 33.90 -38.58
C GLU A 345 -12.00 34.92 -37.48
N GLY A 346 -11.08 35.85 -37.19
CA GLY A 346 -11.29 36.94 -36.22
C GLY A 346 -11.61 36.45 -34.80
N GLU A 347 -12.52 37.15 -34.11
CA GLU A 347 -12.87 36.87 -32.70
C GLU A 347 -13.36 35.43 -32.45
N LYS A 348 -13.93 34.76 -33.46
CA LYS A 348 -14.39 33.37 -33.33
C LYS A 348 -13.23 32.38 -33.30
N LEU A 349 -12.16 32.65 -34.05
CA LEU A 349 -10.94 31.85 -34.03
C LEU A 349 -10.21 32.02 -32.69
N ASP A 350 -10.12 33.26 -32.19
CA ASP A 350 -9.49 33.55 -30.90
C ASP A 350 -10.21 32.83 -29.76
N LYS A 351 -11.55 32.88 -29.72
CA LYS A 351 -12.35 32.16 -28.72
C LYS A 351 -12.14 30.64 -28.81
N ALA A 352 -12.11 30.08 -30.02
CA ALA A 352 -11.89 28.64 -30.21
C ALA A 352 -10.48 28.20 -29.78
N LEU A 353 -9.45 29.02 -30.05
CA LEU A 353 -8.08 28.76 -29.61
C LEU A 353 -7.97 28.85 -28.08
N ASP A 354 -8.62 29.80 -27.43
CA ASP A 354 -8.64 29.90 -25.97
C ASP A 354 -9.34 28.69 -25.31
N GLU A 355 -10.45 28.23 -25.87
CA GLU A 355 -11.11 27.00 -25.42
C GLU A 355 -10.19 25.78 -25.59
N ALA A 356 -9.54 25.63 -26.75
CA ALA A 356 -8.62 24.54 -27.03
C ALA A 356 -7.38 24.55 -26.11
N ARG A 357 -6.80 25.72 -25.82
CA ARG A 357 -5.69 25.85 -24.85
C ARG A 357 -6.08 25.31 -23.49
N ASN A 358 -7.26 25.66 -22.99
CA ASN A 358 -7.75 25.20 -21.69
C ASN A 358 -7.92 23.67 -21.64
N VAL A 359 -8.34 23.06 -22.75
CA VAL A 359 -8.44 21.60 -22.87
C VAL A 359 -7.06 20.94 -22.79
N ILE A 360 -6.06 21.46 -23.51
CA ILE A 360 -4.69 20.93 -23.49
C ILE A 360 -4.02 21.14 -22.13
N VAL A 361 -4.18 22.33 -21.52
CA VAL A 361 -3.67 22.62 -20.17
C VAL A 361 -4.22 21.62 -19.16
N ARG A 362 -5.53 21.33 -19.20
CA ARG A 362 -6.14 20.35 -18.30
C ARG A 362 -5.57 18.94 -18.48
N ALA A 363 -5.34 18.51 -19.73
CA ALA A 363 -4.72 17.22 -20.00
C ALA A 363 -3.30 17.12 -19.43
N CYS A 364 -2.51 18.20 -19.55
CA CYS A 364 -1.14 18.26 -19.06
C CYS A 364 -1.02 18.39 -17.53
N ASP A 365 -1.81 19.28 -16.89
CA ASP A 365 -1.72 19.58 -15.45
C ASP A 365 -2.52 18.65 -14.56
N HIS A 366 -3.73 18.28 -15.00
CA HIS A 366 -4.72 17.61 -14.16
C HIS A 366 -4.99 16.18 -14.60
N HIS A 367 -4.19 15.68 -15.56
CA HIS A 367 -4.34 14.34 -16.14
C HIS A 367 -5.79 13.98 -16.46
N THR A 368 -6.54 14.97 -16.98
CA THR A 368 -7.95 14.84 -17.27
C THR A 368 -8.19 15.20 -18.73
N LEU A 369 -8.67 14.24 -19.52
CA LEU A 369 -9.01 14.42 -20.92
C LEU A 369 -10.50 14.73 -21.01
N ALA A 370 -10.83 15.96 -21.45
CA ALA A 370 -12.20 16.39 -21.65
C ALA A 370 -12.76 15.86 -22.98
N GLY A 371 -14.09 15.86 -23.13
CA GLY A 371 -14.75 15.21 -24.27
C GLY A 371 -14.33 15.67 -25.65
N ASP A 372 -13.85 16.90 -25.79
CA ASP A 372 -13.33 17.44 -27.04
C ASP A 372 -11.84 17.15 -27.27
N PHE A 373 -11.16 16.53 -26.31
CA PHE A 373 -9.81 16.01 -26.47
C PHE A 373 -9.83 14.82 -27.45
N ILE A 374 -8.88 14.81 -28.39
CA ILE A 374 -8.77 13.75 -29.40
C ILE A 374 -7.72 12.73 -28.97
N ILE A 375 -8.09 11.46 -28.92
CA ILE A 375 -7.17 10.34 -28.70
C ILE A 375 -6.98 9.56 -30.00
N THR A 376 -5.82 8.92 -30.15
CA THR A 376 -5.51 8.07 -31.31
C THR A 376 -5.50 6.62 -30.89
N LEU A 377 -6.36 5.79 -31.49
CA LEU A 377 -6.45 4.34 -31.26
C LEU A 377 -5.28 3.61 -31.92
N ALA A 378 -5.08 2.35 -31.55
CA ALA A 378 -3.95 1.53 -32.02
C ALA A 378 -3.96 1.25 -33.54
N ASP A 379 -5.13 1.32 -34.19
CA ASP A 379 -5.30 1.20 -35.65
C ASP A 379 -5.05 2.53 -36.39
N GLY A 380 -4.75 3.61 -35.65
CA GLY A 380 -4.55 4.94 -36.18
C GLY A 380 -5.83 5.78 -36.31
N GLU A 381 -7.00 5.20 -35.99
CA GLU A 381 -8.25 5.93 -35.91
C GLU A 381 -8.18 7.01 -34.82
N ARG A 382 -8.75 8.18 -35.08
CA ARG A 382 -8.78 9.30 -34.12
C ARG A 382 -10.21 9.53 -33.69
N VAL A 383 -10.44 9.42 -32.38
CA VAL A 383 -11.75 9.57 -31.76
C VAL A 383 -11.69 10.63 -30.67
N SER A 384 -12.79 11.34 -30.46
CA SER A 384 -12.89 12.26 -29.32
C SER A 384 -13.18 11.49 -28.05
N VAL A 385 -12.75 12.01 -26.89
CA VAL A 385 -13.10 11.41 -25.59
C VAL A 385 -14.62 11.38 -25.39
N GLY A 386 -15.35 12.38 -25.89
CA GLY A 386 -16.81 12.42 -25.84
C GLY A 386 -17.42 11.25 -26.58
N GLU A 387 -16.95 10.98 -27.80
CA GLU A 387 -17.42 9.83 -28.59
C GLU A 387 -17.12 8.49 -27.92
N VAL A 388 -15.93 8.37 -27.32
CA VAL A 388 -15.50 7.19 -26.57
C VAL A 388 -16.41 6.97 -25.35
N MET A 389 -16.78 8.05 -24.66
CA MET A 389 -17.65 8.03 -23.49
C MET A 389 -19.13 7.85 -23.85
N ASP A 390 -19.57 8.22 -25.05
CA ASP A 390 -20.93 8.00 -25.54
C ASP A 390 -21.19 6.52 -25.90
N ARG A 391 -20.13 5.76 -26.21
CA ARG A 391 -20.20 4.32 -26.56
C ARG A 391 -19.19 3.49 -25.76
N PRO A 392 -19.24 3.50 -24.42
CA PRO A 392 -18.17 2.98 -23.57
C PRO A 392 -17.94 1.48 -23.77
N ALA A 393 -18.99 0.70 -24.02
CA ALA A 393 -18.88 -0.74 -24.28
C ALA A 393 -18.09 -1.06 -25.57
N SER A 394 -18.17 -0.20 -26.59
CA SER A 394 -17.51 -0.40 -27.88
C SER A 394 -16.03 -0.01 -27.86
N TYR A 395 -15.61 0.79 -26.87
CA TYR A 395 -14.25 1.31 -26.76
C TYR A 395 -13.50 0.78 -25.52
N HIS A 396 -14.16 0.03 -24.63
CA HIS A 396 -13.51 -0.60 -23.48
C HIS A 396 -12.39 -1.55 -23.94
N ASP A 397 -11.30 -1.58 -23.18
CA ASP A 397 -10.08 -2.35 -23.43
C ASP A 397 -9.34 -2.04 -24.75
N LYS A 398 -9.84 -1.10 -25.57
CA LYS A 398 -9.14 -0.69 -26.77
C LYS A 398 -7.80 -0.04 -26.41
N LEU A 399 -6.80 -0.38 -27.21
CA LEU A 399 -5.46 0.17 -27.10
C LEU A 399 -5.35 1.50 -27.85
N THR A 400 -4.53 2.40 -27.32
CA THR A 400 -4.32 3.75 -27.85
C THR A 400 -2.83 4.08 -27.94
N LEU A 401 -2.48 5.17 -28.62
CA LEU A 401 -1.20 5.85 -28.45
C LEU A 401 -1.22 6.65 -27.12
N ASP A 402 -0.09 7.22 -26.73
CA ASP A 402 -0.06 8.15 -25.60
C ASP A 402 -0.94 9.39 -25.93
N PRO A 403 -1.80 9.85 -24.99
CA PRO A 403 -2.72 10.95 -25.27
C PRO A 403 -2.02 12.31 -25.41
N LEU A 404 -0.86 12.52 -24.78
CA LEU A 404 -0.10 13.77 -24.89
C LEU A 404 1.02 13.68 -25.94
N GLU A 405 1.62 12.50 -26.12
CA GLU A 405 2.73 12.27 -27.04
C GLU A 405 2.44 11.09 -28.00
N PRO A 406 1.48 11.21 -28.94
CA PRO A 406 1.07 10.08 -29.81
C PRO A 406 2.21 9.45 -30.62
N GLU A 407 3.25 10.22 -30.95
CA GLU A 407 4.45 9.78 -31.65
C GLU A 407 5.49 9.08 -30.77
N TYR A 408 5.24 8.95 -29.46
CA TYR A 408 6.16 8.35 -28.49
C TYR A 408 6.75 7.02 -29.00
N ASN A 409 8.08 6.92 -29.00
CA ASN A 409 8.84 5.77 -29.48
C ASN A 409 8.46 5.28 -30.89
N GLY A 410 8.12 6.21 -31.79
CA GLY A 410 7.73 5.90 -33.17
C GLY A 410 6.29 5.39 -33.28
N HIS A 411 5.35 6.10 -32.64
CA HIS A 411 3.93 5.74 -32.57
C HIS A 411 3.66 4.38 -31.89
N LYS A 412 4.42 4.09 -30.83
CA LYS A 412 4.21 2.86 -30.08
C LYS A 412 2.85 2.88 -29.40
N VAL A 413 2.09 1.80 -29.54
CA VAL A 413 0.84 1.58 -28.78
C VAL A 413 1.20 1.38 -27.31
N VAL A 414 0.82 2.37 -26.50
CA VAL A 414 1.18 2.46 -25.09
C VAL A 414 0.02 2.91 -24.21
N GLY A 415 -1.18 3.09 -24.73
CA GLY A 415 -2.37 3.43 -23.94
C GLY A 415 -3.42 2.33 -23.97
N LYS A 416 -4.28 2.29 -22.94
CA LYS A 416 -5.45 1.40 -22.87
C LYS A 416 -6.63 2.12 -22.22
N LEU A 417 -7.81 1.98 -22.81
CA LEU A 417 -9.07 2.56 -22.32
C LEU A 417 -9.77 1.61 -21.34
N TYR A 418 -10.14 2.11 -20.17
CA TYR A 418 -10.97 1.39 -19.20
C TYR A 418 -12.27 2.15 -18.99
N LEU A 419 -13.29 1.79 -19.77
CA LEU A 419 -14.59 2.46 -19.81
C LEU A 419 -15.74 1.72 -19.10
N ILE A 420 -15.58 0.44 -18.78
CA ILE A 420 -16.55 -0.38 -18.05
C ILE A 420 -16.01 -0.51 -16.62
N GLY A 421 -16.61 0.22 -15.70
CA GLY A 421 -16.12 0.40 -14.33
C GLY A 421 -16.51 1.78 -13.80
N ARG A 422 -16.26 2.03 -12.51
CA ARG A 422 -16.67 3.28 -11.85
C ARG A 422 -15.94 4.53 -12.33
N TYR A 423 -14.74 4.37 -12.88
CA TYR A 423 -13.95 5.46 -13.46
C TYR A 423 -13.64 5.14 -14.92
N GLN A 424 -14.12 5.99 -15.82
CA GLN A 424 -13.71 5.95 -17.22
C GLN A 424 -12.34 6.63 -17.33
N ASN A 425 -11.31 5.86 -17.66
CA ASN A 425 -9.95 6.37 -17.72
C ASN A 425 -9.18 5.81 -18.93
N LEU A 426 -8.07 6.45 -19.25
CA LEU A 426 -7.08 6.00 -20.21
C LEU A 426 -5.74 5.87 -19.47
N TYR A 427 -5.22 4.66 -19.36
CA TYR A 427 -3.91 4.43 -18.78
C TYR A 427 -2.83 4.40 -19.87
N SER A 428 -1.85 5.30 -19.80
CA SER A 428 -0.67 5.29 -20.67
C SER A 428 0.53 4.67 -19.95
N PHE A 429 1.13 3.64 -20.55
CA PHE A 429 2.37 2.99 -20.14
C PHE A 429 3.64 3.76 -20.56
N ALA A 430 3.50 4.92 -21.21
CA ALA A 430 4.64 5.78 -21.51
C ALA A 430 5.28 6.33 -20.22
N HIS A 431 6.59 6.59 -20.27
CA HIS A 431 7.34 7.29 -19.21
C HIS A 431 7.19 6.76 -17.77
N GLY A 432 6.82 5.48 -17.60
CA GLY A 432 6.66 4.86 -16.27
C GLY A 432 5.21 4.66 -15.83
N GLY A 433 4.21 4.96 -16.68
CA GLY A 433 2.81 4.75 -16.36
C GLY A 433 2.12 6.03 -15.86
N ARG A 434 0.98 6.38 -16.47
CA ARG A 434 0.17 7.54 -16.07
C ARG A 434 -1.30 7.26 -16.36
N ASN A 435 -2.15 7.56 -15.39
CA ASN A 435 -3.59 7.42 -15.55
C ASN A 435 -4.23 8.75 -15.92
N PHE A 436 -5.06 8.78 -16.96
CA PHE A 436 -5.81 9.95 -17.40
C PHE A 436 -7.30 9.75 -17.19
N ARG A 437 -7.93 10.62 -16.40
CA ARG A 437 -9.39 10.60 -16.20
C ARG A 437 -10.10 11.10 -17.45
N LEU A 438 -11.14 10.39 -17.90
CA LEU A 438 -11.98 10.82 -19.01
C LEU A 438 -13.22 11.53 -18.47
N VAL A 439 -13.53 12.70 -19.02
CA VAL A 439 -14.74 13.46 -18.66
C VAL A 439 -15.49 13.90 -19.92
N GLN A 440 -16.80 13.70 -19.95
CA GLN A 440 -17.61 13.77 -21.18
C GLN A 440 -17.67 15.19 -21.76
N GLN A 441 -17.65 16.21 -20.91
CA GLN A 441 -17.38 17.62 -21.20
C GLN A 441 -17.27 18.37 -19.88
N VAL A 442 -16.41 19.39 -19.80
CA VAL A 442 -16.38 20.28 -18.63
C VAL A 442 -17.71 21.00 -18.59
N SER A 443 -18.51 20.65 -17.59
CA SER A 443 -19.81 21.26 -17.47
C SER A 443 -19.57 22.75 -17.14
N ARG A 444 -20.18 23.67 -17.91
CA ARG A 444 -20.09 25.13 -17.67
C ARG A 444 -21.24 25.58 -16.77
N ILE A 445 -20.99 26.42 -15.76
CA ILE A 445 -22.04 27.03 -14.92
C ILE A 445 -22.05 28.54 -15.14
N GLU A 446 -23.20 29.08 -15.50
CA GLU A 446 -23.40 30.54 -15.49
C GLU A 446 -23.55 31.03 -14.05
N HIS A 447 -22.70 31.97 -13.65
CA HIS A 447 -22.81 32.67 -12.40
C HIS A 447 -23.46 34.05 -12.63
N LYS A 448 -24.70 34.20 -12.17
CA LYS A 448 -25.43 35.47 -12.20
C LYS A 448 -25.22 36.20 -10.88
N GLN A 449 -24.88 37.49 -10.97
CA GLN A 449 -24.71 38.33 -9.79
C GLN A 449 -26.00 38.36 -8.95
N GLY A 450 -25.90 38.03 -7.67
CA GLY A 450 -27.05 37.94 -6.75
C GLY A 450 -27.84 36.62 -6.82
N ALA A 451 -27.40 35.64 -7.62
CA ALA A 451 -28.04 34.33 -7.78
C ALA A 451 -27.17 33.17 -7.25
N ASP A 452 -26.37 33.41 -6.22
CA ASP A 452 -25.42 32.45 -5.64
C ASP A 452 -26.09 31.12 -5.26
N HIS A 453 -27.37 31.16 -4.84
CA HIS A 453 -28.17 29.96 -4.58
C HIS A 453 -28.27 29.05 -5.81
N GLY A 454 -28.59 29.59 -6.98
CA GLY A 454 -28.71 28.83 -8.22
C GLY A 454 -27.37 28.20 -8.65
N THR A 455 -26.30 29.01 -8.63
CA THR A 455 -24.94 28.52 -8.92
C THR A 455 -24.51 27.43 -7.92
N THR A 456 -24.88 27.56 -6.65
CA THR A 456 -24.58 26.56 -5.61
C THR A 456 -25.33 25.25 -5.86
N GLN A 457 -26.63 25.30 -6.14
CA GLN A 457 -27.44 24.10 -6.43
C GLN A 457 -26.92 23.36 -7.67
N GLU A 458 -26.63 24.09 -8.75
CA GLU A 458 -26.11 23.48 -9.98
C GLU A 458 -24.71 22.86 -9.76
N THR A 459 -23.86 23.52 -8.97
CA THR A 459 -22.56 22.95 -8.57
C THR A 459 -22.76 21.66 -7.77
N LEU A 460 -23.70 21.67 -6.82
CA LEU A 460 -23.98 20.54 -5.94
C LEU A 460 -24.52 19.33 -6.72
N GLU A 461 -25.42 19.55 -7.68
CA GLU A 461 -25.91 18.50 -8.58
C GLU A 461 -24.78 17.82 -9.36
N ARG A 462 -23.75 18.57 -9.74
CA ARG A 462 -22.58 18.02 -10.42
C ARG A 462 -21.66 17.27 -9.47
N LEU A 463 -21.41 17.81 -8.28
CA LEU A 463 -20.66 17.11 -7.23
C LEU A 463 -21.29 15.75 -6.90
N ARG A 464 -22.63 15.66 -6.84
CA ARG A 464 -23.35 14.39 -6.61
C ARG A 464 -23.08 13.33 -7.68
N ARG A 465 -22.82 13.73 -8.93
CA ARG A 465 -22.52 12.83 -10.05
C ARG A 465 -21.05 12.43 -10.10
N LEU A 466 -20.16 13.19 -9.45
CA LEU A 466 -18.73 12.90 -9.48
C LEU A 466 -18.42 11.65 -8.63
N PRO A 467 -17.64 10.69 -9.15
CA PRO A 467 -17.37 9.41 -8.50
C PRO A 467 -16.48 9.52 -7.24
N ASP A 468 -15.74 10.61 -7.07
CA ASP A 468 -14.61 10.78 -6.16
C ASP A 468 -14.86 11.73 -4.98
N VAL A 469 -16.03 12.40 -4.93
CA VAL A 469 -16.40 13.32 -3.84
C VAL A 469 -17.54 12.75 -3.01
N PHE A 470 -17.43 12.89 -1.69
CA PHE A 470 -18.32 12.26 -0.72
C PHE A 470 -18.59 13.16 0.49
N ASP A 471 -19.67 12.84 1.19
CA ASP A 471 -19.90 13.31 2.56
C ASP A 471 -19.36 12.23 3.53
N MET A 472 -18.33 12.55 4.32
CA MET A 472 -17.82 11.69 5.39
C MET A 472 -18.28 12.26 6.73
N GLY A 473 -19.46 11.82 7.18
CA GLY A 473 -20.19 12.48 8.25
C GLY A 473 -20.57 13.91 7.85
N THR A 474 -20.12 14.91 8.60
CA THR A 474 -20.38 16.33 8.26
C THR A 474 -19.37 16.93 7.28
N GLU A 475 -18.27 16.23 7.02
CA GLU A 475 -17.14 16.73 6.24
C GLU A 475 -17.28 16.43 4.75
N LEU A 476 -16.78 17.35 3.92
CA LEU A 476 -16.68 17.16 2.47
C LEU A 476 -15.29 16.63 2.13
N VAL A 477 -15.23 15.47 1.47
CA VAL A 477 -13.96 14.80 1.18
C VAL A 477 -13.86 14.36 -0.28
N GLU A 478 -12.64 14.31 -0.77
CA GLU A 478 -12.25 13.64 -2.02
C GLU A 478 -11.49 12.35 -1.66
N VAL A 479 -11.66 11.31 -2.47
CA VAL A 479 -10.81 10.10 -2.40
C VAL A 479 -9.75 10.17 -3.49
N SER A 480 -8.48 10.13 -3.09
CA SER A 480 -7.32 10.19 -3.98
C SER A 480 -6.17 9.34 -3.43
N ASP A 481 -5.52 8.57 -4.30
CA ASP A 481 -4.39 7.68 -3.98
C ASP A 481 -4.60 6.80 -2.73
N GLY A 482 -5.79 6.20 -2.61
CA GLY A 482 -6.16 5.34 -1.49
C GLY A 482 -6.34 6.05 -0.16
N LYS A 483 -6.52 7.38 -0.18
CA LYS A 483 -6.64 8.20 1.03
C LYS A 483 -7.84 9.13 0.95
N VAL A 484 -8.32 9.50 2.14
CA VAL A 484 -9.31 10.56 2.32
C VAL A 484 -8.59 11.91 2.34
N CYS A 485 -9.01 12.81 1.46
CA CYS A 485 -8.54 14.20 1.41
C CYS A 485 -9.68 15.14 1.79
N HIS A 486 -9.57 15.79 2.95
CA HIS A 486 -10.57 16.77 3.39
C HIS A 486 -10.51 18.03 2.53
N LEU A 487 -11.65 18.39 1.93
CA LEU A 487 -11.77 19.57 1.09
C LEU A 487 -12.13 20.78 1.95
N ASN A 488 -11.11 21.44 2.51
CA ASN A 488 -11.28 22.76 3.12
C ASN A 488 -11.57 23.83 2.06
N GLN A 489 -11.76 25.09 2.46
CA GLN A 489 -12.07 26.19 1.53
C GLN A 489 -11.11 26.31 0.34
N HIS A 490 -9.81 26.13 0.56
CA HIS A 490 -8.81 26.18 -0.52
C HIS A 490 -8.82 24.91 -1.37
N GLY A 491 -8.92 23.74 -0.72
CA GLY A 491 -8.99 22.45 -1.39
C GLY A 491 -10.22 22.34 -2.28
N LEU A 492 -11.40 22.72 -1.79
CA LEU A 492 -12.64 22.72 -2.56
C LEU A 492 -12.56 23.71 -3.74
N ASN A 493 -11.97 24.89 -3.54
CA ASN A 493 -11.80 25.86 -4.62
C ASN A 493 -10.87 25.31 -5.73
N PHE A 494 -9.75 24.70 -5.35
CA PHE A 494 -8.85 24.04 -6.28
C PHE A 494 -9.55 22.90 -7.04
N TYR A 495 -10.25 22.02 -6.31
CA TYR A 495 -11.00 20.91 -6.88
C TYR A 495 -12.04 21.37 -7.90
N LEU A 496 -12.90 22.33 -7.52
CA LEU A 496 -13.92 22.88 -8.39
C LEU A 496 -13.34 23.60 -9.60
N GLY A 497 -12.20 24.26 -9.47
CA GLY A 497 -11.51 24.89 -10.60
C GLY A 497 -11.09 23.89 -11.68
N GLY A 498 -10.77 22.66 -11.29
CA GLY A 498 -10.49 21.56 -12.23
C GLY A 498 -11.76 20.92 -12.81
N ALA A 499 -12.78 20.75 -11.97
CA ALA A 499 -13.99 19.97 -12.27
C ALA A 499 -15.10 20.77 -13.00
N VAL A 500 -15.19 22.08 -12.80
CA VAL A 500 -16.29 22.93 -13.28
C VAL A 500 -15.77 24.26 -13.81
N GLN A 501 -16.20 24.64 -15.02
CA GLN A 501 -15.90 25.98 -15.57
C GLN A 501 -17.03 26.95 -15.23
N TYR A 502 -16.75 27.93 -14.38
CA TYR A 502 -17.70 29.01 -14.09
C TYR A 502 -17.51 30.16 -15.09
N TRP A 503 -18.59 30.85 -15.43
CA TRP A 503 -18.54 32.01 -16.32
C TRP A 503 -19.66 33.01 -16.00
N LYS A 504 -19.51 34.26 -16.41
CA LYS A 504 -20.55 35.31 -16.25
C LYS A 504 -20.59 36.26 -17.45
N TRP A 505 -21.67 37.01 -17.59
CA TRP A 505 -21.77 38.10 -18.55
C TRP A 505 -21.14 39.39 -18.02
N ASN A 506 -20.30 40.05 -18.83
CA ASN A 506 -19.78 41.38 -18.60
C ASN A 506 -20.24 42.34 -19.71
N LYS A 507 -20.41 43.63 -19.37
CA LYS A 507 -20.72 44.68 -20.35
C LYS A 507 -19.46 45.15 -21.07
N ALA A 508 -19.52 45.24 -22.41
CA ALA A 508 -18.45 45.80 -23.21
C ALA A 508 -18.42 47.34 -23.15
N PRO A 509 -17.24 47.98 -23.27
CA PRO A 509 -17.11 49.45 -23.21
C PRO A 509 -17.92 50.22 -24.26
N ARG A 510 -18.29 49.58 -25.39
CA ARG A 510 -19.03 50.19 -26.51
C ARG A 510 -20.48 49.70 -26.63
N GLY A 511 -21.02 49.06 -25.59
CA GLY A 511 -22.32 48.38 -25.63
C GLY A 511 -22.20 46.93 -26.13
N GLY A 512 -23.10 46.06 -25.65
CA GLY A 512 -23.03 44.59 -25.83
C GLY A 512 -22.61 43.85 -24.57
N MET A 513 -22.88 42.54 -24.53
CA MET A 513 -22.51 41.63 -23.44
C MET A 513 -21.51 40.60 -23.98
N TYR A 514 -20.45 40.28 -23.22
CA TYR A 514 -19.51 39.20 -23.55
C TYR A 514 -19.32 38.27 -22.35
N GLU A 515 -19.06 36.99 -22.63
CA GLU A 515 -18.83 35.98 -21.62
C GLU A 515 -17.41 36.10 -21.07
N VAL A 516 -17.26 35.99 -19.75
CA VAL A 516 -15.96 35.93 -19.08
C VAL A 516 -15.93 34.71 -18.18
N ASN A 517 -14.95 33.84 -18.40
CA ASN A 517 -14.67 32.73 -17.51
C ASN A 517 -14.17 33.27 -16.16
N ILE A 518 -14.65 32.68 -15.09
CA ILE A 518 -14.28 33.04 -13.72
C ILE A 518 -13.87 31.79 -12.96
N ASN A 519 -13.09 31.99 -11.90
CA ASN A 519 -12.80 30.96 -10.91
C ASN A 519 -14.09 30.61 -10.13
N PRO A 520 -14.12 29.48 -9.40
CA PRO A 520 -15.24 29.14 -8.52
C PRO A 520 -15.60 30.33 -7.61
N PRO A 521 -16.85 30.82 -7.64
CA PRO A 521 -17.24 31.95 -6.80
C PRO A 521 -17.06 31.62 -5.32
N GLN A 522 -16.38 32.50 -4.58
CA GLN A 522 -16.03 32.22 -3.18
C GLN A 522 -17.25 31.97 -2.29
N GLN A 523 -18.37 32.65 -2.55
CA GLN A 523 -19.63 32.41 -1.83
C GLN A 523 -20.18 31.00 -2.07
N VAL A 524 -20.09 30.48 -3.29
CA VAL A 524 -20.53 29.11 -3.62
C VAL A 524 -19.70 28.09 -2.84
N VAL A 525 -18.37 28.25 -2.80
CA VAL A 525 -17.46 27.41 -2.00
C VAL A 525 -17.86 27.43 -0.53
N ASN A 526 -18.11 28.63 0.03
CA ASN A 526 -18.49 28.79 1.43
C ASN A 526 -19.86 28.16 1.74
N HIS A 527 -20.86 28.32 0.84
CA HIS A 527 -22.16 27.70 0.99
C HIS A 527 -22.06 26.17 1.00
N LEU A 528 -21.32 25.57 0.06
CA LEU A 528 -21.15 24.13 -0.02
C LEU A 528 -20.54 23.55 1.27
N LEU A 529 -19.53 24.21 1.83
CA LEU A 529 -18.92 23.77 3.09
C LEU A 529 -19.88 23.91 4.28
N ALA A 530 -20.61 25.03 4.36
CA ALA A 530 -21.57 25.29 5.42
C ALA A 530 -22.81 24.38 5.38
N MET A 531 -23.14 23.79 4.23
CA MET A 531 -24.30 22.90 4.09
C MET A 531 -24.19 21.59 4.88
N GLN A 532 -22.97 21.13 5.20
CA GLN A 532 -22.73 19.84 5.88
C GLN A 532 -23.55 18.69 5.24
N GLU A 533 -24.21 17.85 6.03
CA GLU A 533 -25.07 16.74 5.58
C GLU A 533 -26.19 17.19 4.60
N ARG A 534 -26.56 18.48 4.56
CA ARG A 534 -27.57 18.99 3.61
C ARG A 534 -27.08 18.97 2.15
N ARG A 535 -25.79 18.77 1.91
CA ARG A 535 -25.24 18.54 0.57
C ARG A 535 -25.85 17.30 -0.09
N ARG A 536 -26.13 16.25 0.69
CA ARG A 536 -26.64 14.95 0.18
C ARG A 536 -25.75 14.40 -0.93
N LEU A 537 -24.43 14.39 -0.72
CA LEU A 537 -23.52 13.62 -1.56
C LEU A 537 -23.60 12.15 -1.16
N LYS A 538 -22.87 11.29 -1.88
CA LYS A 538 -22.72 9.88 -1.49
C LYS A 538 -22.03 9.83 -0.11
N PRO A 539 -22.60 9.12 0.88
CA PRO A 539 -21.97 9.00 2.20
C PRO A 539 -20.74 8.08 2.13
N LEU A 540 -19.66 8.41 2.82
CA LEU A 540 -18.45 7.60 2.89
C LEU A 540 -18.14 7.26 4.35
N LYS A 541 -17.95 5.98 4.65
CA LYS A 541 -17.55 5.51 5.99
C LYS A 541 -16.05 5.35 6.13
N ALA A 542 -15.38 4.83 5.11
CA ALA A 542 -13.93 4.68 5.07
C ALA A 542 -13.42 4.39 3.64
N VAL A 543 -12.15 4.71 3.41
CA VAL A 543 -11.39 4.22 2.24
C VAL A 543 -10.57 3.02 2.71
N ILE A 544 -10.66 1.92 1.97
CA ILE A 544 -9.96 0.67 2.25
C ILE A 544 -9.00 0.35 1.11
N THR A 545 -7.90 -0.34 1.42
CA THR A 545 -6.84 -0.67 0.45
C THR A 545 -6.68 -2.18 0.24
N ALA A 546 -7.65 -2.96 0.71
CA ALA A 546 -7.75 -4.40 0.53
C ALA A 546 -9.22 -4.85 0.66
N PRO A 547 -9.60 -6.02 0.13
CA PRO A 547 -10.95 -6.54 0.24
C PRO A 547 -11.38 -6.78 1.67
N VAL A 548 -12.69 -6.73 1.88
CA VAL A 548 -13.34 -7.00 3.16
C VAL A 548 -14.55 -7.90 2.94
N ILE A 549 -14.91 -8.69 3.96
CA ILE A 549 -16.12 -9.51 3.96
C ILE A 549 -17.16 -8.89 4.90
N THR A 550 -18.40 -8.80 4.43
CA THR A 550 -19.53 -8.28 5.21
C THR A 550 -20.21 -9.39 6.02
N GLY A 551 -21.08 -9.01 6.96
CA GLY A 551 -21.77 -9.95 7.85
C GLY A 551 -22.65 -10.99 7.13
N ASP A 552 -23.14 -10.64 5.95
CA ASP A 552 -23.90 -11.52 5.03
C ASP A 552 -22.99 -12.39 4.13
N GLY A 553 -21.67 -12.32 4.31
CA GLY A 553 -20.69 -13.14 3.59
C GLY A 553 -20.28 -12.59 2.21
N ARG A 554 -20.82 -11.45 1.76
CA ARG A 554 -20.39 -10.80 0.52
C ARG A 554 -18.96 -10.26 0.67
N VAL A 555 -18.12 -10.52 -0.33
CA VAL A 555 -16.75 -9.98 -0.37
C VAL A 555 -16.73 -8.76 -1.27
N LEU A 556 -16.22 -7.66 -0.73
CA LEU A 556 -16.04 -6.41 -1.44
C LEU A 556 -14.65 -6.39 -2.06
N GLU A 557 -14.56 -6.79 -3.32
CA GLU A 557 -13.30 -6.94 -4.07
C GLU A 557 -13.20 -6.03 -5.31
N SER A 558 -14.31 -5.40 -5.71
CA SER A 558 -14.33 -4.46 -6.84
C SER A 558 -13.84 -3.07 -6.44
N LEU A 559 -12.92 -2.51 -7.22
CA LEU A 559 -12.41 -1.14 -7.02
C LEU A 559 -13.54 -0.10 -7.09
N GLY A 560 -13.45 0.91 -6.23
CA GLY A 560 -14.41 2.01 -6.15
C GLY A 560 -15.33 1.92 -4.93
N TYR A 561 -16.40 2.70 -4.98
CA TYR A 561 -17.38 2.80 -3.90
C TYR A 561 -18.46 1.76 -4.03
N ASP A 562 -18.81 1.19 -2.88
CA ASP A 562 -19.92 0.29 -2.72
C ASP A 562 -21.04 0.97 -1.95
N GLU A 563 -22.22 1.08 -2.56
CA GLU A 563 -23.37 1.79 -1.97
C GLU A 563 -23.88 1.11 -0.70
N GLY A 564 -23.79 -0.24 -0.63
CA GLY A 564 -24.31 -1.01 0.50
C GLY A 564 -23.48 -0.82 1.78
N THR A 565 -22.15 -0.87 1.67
CA THR A 565 -21.24 -0.69 2.81
C THR A 565 -20.81 0.74 3.04
N GLN A 566 -20.99 1.61 2.03
CA GLN A 566 -20.46 2.99 2.00
C GLN A 566 -18.93 3.04 2.13
N LEU A 567 -18.25 1.95 1.75
CA LEU A 567 -16.80 1.86 1.69
C LEU A 567 -16.31 2.15 0.28
N TYR A 568 -15.09 2.66 0.20
CA TYR A 568 -14.38 2.85 -1.06
C TYR A 568 -13.14 1.97 -1.09
N LEU A 569 -13.06 1.01 -2.00
CA LEU A 569 -11.85 0.22 -2.24
C LEU A 569 -10.95 0.88 -3.28
N ASP A 570 -9.75 1.27 -2.86
CA ASP A 570 -8.71 1.82 -3.73
C ASP A 570 -7.38 1.14 -3.43
N THR A 571 -6.86 0.39 -4.40
CA THR A 571 -5.61 -0.35 -4.24
C THR A 571 -4.84 -0.35 -5.55
N PRO A 572 -3.50 -0.19 -5.53
CA PRO A 572 -2.68 -0.02 -6.73
C PRO A 572 -2.59 -1.27 -7.61
N THR A 573 -3.01 -2.41 -7.08
CA THR A 573 -2.97 -3.72 -7.74
C THR A 573 -4.27 -4.44 -7.45
N ASP A 574 -4.78 -5.19 -8.43
CA ASP A 574 -5.99 -5.99 -8.25
C ASP A 574 -5.88 -6.87 -6.99
N PRO A 575 -6.94 -6.92 -6.16
CA PRO A 575 -6.93 -7.80 -5.01
C PRO A 575 -6.84 -9.28 -5.38
N LEU A 576 -6.25 -10.08 -4.49
CA LEU A 576 -6.30 -11.54 -4.64
C LEU A 576 -7.74 -12.04 -4.40
N PRO A 577 -8.27 -12.90 -5.29
CA PRO A 577 -9.63 -13.39 -5.15
C PRO A 577 -9.77 -14.28 -3.89
N VAL A 578 -10.89 -14.13 -3.19
CA VAL A 578 -11.29 -15.02 -2.09
C VAL A 578 -12.12 -16.17 -2.68
N LEU A 579 -11.85 -17.40 -2.26
CA LEU A 579 -12.59 -18.57 -2.77
C LEU A 579 -14.09 -18.42 -2.48
N ALA A 580 -14.93 -18.75 -3.46
CA ALA A 580 -16.39 -18.69 -3.32
C ALA A 580 -16.90 -19.69 -2.29
N THR A 581 -16.33 -20.89 -2.31
CA THR A 581 -16.61 -21.99 -1.37
C THR A 581 -15.31 -22.30 -0.64
N VAL A 582 -15.38 -22.42 0.69
CA VAL A 582 -14.23 -22.69 1.55
C VAL A 582 -14.57 -23.86 2.46
N ASP A 583 -13.79 -24.93 2.37
CA ASP A 583 -13.90 -26.04 3.31
C ASP A 583 -13.09 -25.80 4.61
N GLU A 584 -13.28 -26.69 5.60
CA GLU A 584 -12.60 -26.58 6.88
C GLU A 584 -11.07 -26.69 6.75
N GLN A 585 -10.56 -27.54 5.85
CA GLN A 585 -9.11 -27.72 5.66
C GLN A 585 -8.47 -26.48 5.03
N GLU A 586 -9.16 -25.83 4.10
CA GLU A 586 -8.78 -24.54 3.52
C GLU A 586 -8.75 -23.44 4.57
N ALA A 587 -9.75 -23.38 5.45
CA ALA A 587 -9.78 -22.44 6.56
C ALA A 587 -8.60 -22.65 7.53
N LEU A 588 -8.27 -23.90 7.88
CA LEU A 588 -7.11 -24.22 8.72
C LEU A 588 -5.77 -23.90 8.05
N ARG A 589 -5.65 -24.11 6.72
CA ARG A 589 -4.48 -23.66 5.95
C ARG A 589 -4.36 -22.14 5.96
N ALA A 590 -5.48 -21.42 5.81
CA ALA A 590 -5.52 -19.98 5.88
C ALA A 590 -5.10 -19.46 7.27
N LEU A 591 -5.53 -20.10 8.36
CA LEU A 591 -5.09 -19.80 9.72
C LEU A 591 -3.55 -19.86 9.85
N ASN A 592 -2.93 -20.94 9.33
CA ASN A 592 -1.48 -21.10 9.37
C ASN A 592 -0.75 -20.00 8.58
N VAL A 593 -1.27 -19.62 7.41
CA VAL A 593 -0.74 -18.51 6.61
C VAL A 593 -0.84 -17.18 7.38
N LEU A 594 -2.01 -16.90 7.97
CA LEU A 594 -2.27 -15.66 8.71
C LEU A 594 -1.37 -15.52 9.95
N MET A 595 -1.16 -16.60 10.69
CA MET A 595 -0.38 -16.60 11.94
C MET A 595 1.13 -16.70 11.73
N ARG A 596 1.60 -17.10 10.54
CA ARG A 596 3.02 -17.31 10.22
C ARG A 596 3.93 -16.12 10.56
N PRO A 597 3.62 -14.86 10.22
CA PRO A 597 4.50 -13.73 10.55
C PRO A 597 4.68 -13.51 12.06
N PHE A 598 3.80 -14.08 12.88
CA PHE A 598 3.78 -13.89 14.33
C PHE A 598 4.44 -15.03 15.12
N ARG A 599 4.99 -16.04 14.41
CA ARG A 599 5.63 -17.24 14.99
C ARG A 599 6.75 -16.97 16.00
N GLY A 600 7.42 -15.82 15.92
CA GLY A 600 8.54 -15.47 16.80
C GLY A 600 8.15 -14.75 18.10
N PHE A 601 6.89 -14.31 18.23
CA PHE A 601 6.41 -13.62 19.42
C PHE A 601 6.15 -14.61 20.56
N ALA A 602 6.47 -14.21 21.78
CA ALA A 602 6.32 -15.05 22.97
C ALA A 602 5.02 -14.74 23.69
N PHE A 603 3.93 -15.38 23.26
CA PHE A 603 2.64 -15.31 23.95
C PHE A 603 2.71 -16.02 25.29
N ALA A 604 2.08 -15.48 26.35
CA ALA A 604 2.15 -16.10 27.67
C ALA A 604 1.33 -17.40 27.71
N ASP A 605 0.19 -17.43 27.03
CA ASP A 605 -0.64 -18.64 26.89
C ASP A 605 -1.39 -18.74 25.54
N LYS A 606 -2.28 -19.73 25.44
CA LYS A 606 -3.13 -19.97 24.25
C LYS A 606 -4.26 -18.95 24.08
N LEU A 607 -4.71 -18.30 25.16
CA LEU A 607 -5.71 -17.25 25.11
C LEU A 607 -5.12 -16.00 24.45
N ASP A 608 -3.87 -15.64 24.77
CA ASP A 608 -3.15 -14.54 24.13
C ASP A 608 -2.99 -14.75 22.62
N ARG A 609 -2.68 -15.99 22.21
CA ARG A 609 -2.60 -16.36 20.79
C ARG A 609 -3.95 -16.22 20.07
N SER A 610 -5.04 -16.56 20.75
CA SER A 610 -6.40 -16.34 20.27
C SER A 610 -6.79 -14.86 20.19
N VAL A 611 -6.38 -14.05 21.18
CA VAL A 611 -6.61 -12.60 21.16
C VAL A 611 -5.87 -11.98 19.97
N LEU A 612 -4.63 -12.39 19.69
CA LEU A 612 -3.95 -11.94 18.49
C LEU A 612 -4.74 -12.30 17.23
N LEU A 613 -5.20 -13.54 17.08
CA LEU A 613 -6.02 -13.94 15.93
C LEU A 613 -7.25 -13.04 15.79
N ALA A 614 -7.95 -12.77 16.90
CA ALA A 614 -9.09 -11.86 16.92
C ALA A 614 -8.71 -10.44 16.48
N LEU A 615 -7.56 -9.90 16.93
CA LEU A 615 -7.08 -8.59 16.50
C LEU A 615 -6.69 -8.55 15.02
N LEU A 616 -6.15 -9.65 14.46
CA LEU A 616 -5.81 -9.74 13.03
C LEU A 616 -7.06 -9.79 12.16
N LEU A 617 -8.07 -10.58 12.54
CA LEU A 617 -9.36 -10.59 11.86
C LEU A 617 -10.03 -9.23 11.97
N THR A 618 -10.02 -8.63 13.17
CA THR A 618 -10.54 -7.27 13.39
C THR A 618 -9.82 -6.27 12.47
N ALA A 619 -8.50 -6.31 12.35
CA ALA A 619 -7.74 -5.41 11.48
C ALA A 619 -8.19 -5.47 10.01
N VAL A 620 -8.62 -6.64 9.54
CA VAL A 620 -9.12 -6.83 8.18
C VAL A 620 -10.58 -6.38 8.05
N VAL A 621 -11.47 -6.73 8.98
CA VAL A 621 -12.91 -6.43 8.85
C VAL A 621 -13.36 -5.14 9.56
N ARG A 622 -12.49 -4.45 10.29
CA ARG A 622 -12.84 -3.22 11.05
C ARG A 622 -13.65 -2.19 10.23
N PRO A 623 -13.37 -1.95 8.94
CA PRO A 623 -14.13 -0.99 8.14
C PRO A 623 -15.62 -1.31 7.97
N VAL A 624 -16.02 -2.59 8.02
CA VAL A 624 -17.44 -2.98 7.93
C VAL A 624 -18.13 -3.01 9.28
N LEU A 625 -17.38 -3.03 10.39
CA LEU A 625 -17.91 -3.10 11.75
C LEU A 625 -18.35 -1.72 12.25
N ASP A 626 -19.53 -1.66 12.88
CA ASP A 626 -19.97 -0.45 13.58
C ASP A 626 -19.10 -0.13 14.80
N THR A 627 -18.84 -1.13 15.64
CA THR A 627 -18.05 -1.04 16.86
C THR A 627 -17.07 -2.22 16.92
N ALA A 628 -15.96 -2.04 17.65
CA ALA A 628 -15.01 -3.12 17.89
C ALA A 628 -14.25 -2.88 19.20
N PRO A 629 -13.90 -3.93 19.96
CA PRO A 629 -13.05 -3.79 21.13
C PRO A 629 -11.66 -3.30 20.73
N ALA A 630 -10.98 -2.61 21.65
CA ALA A 630 -9.58 -2.26 21.50
C ALA A 630 -8.68 -3.48 21.75
N GLY A 631 -7.47 -3.48 21.20
CA GLY A 631 -6.43 -4.46 21.54
C GLY A 631 -5.45 -3.90 22.56
N GLY A 632 -5.28 -4.56 23.70
CA GLY A 632 -4.30 -4.19 24.72
C GLY A 632 -3.09 -5.12 24.69
N LEU A 633 -1.97 -4.65 24.14
CA LEU A 633 -0.73 -5.42 24.08
C LEU A 633 0.09 -5.17 25.36
N ASP A 634 0.21 -6.21 26.17
CA ASP A 634 0.80 -6.19 27.51
C ASP A 634 2.08 -7.03 27.56
N ALA A 635 2.99 -6.71 28.48
CA ALA A 635 4.15 -7.53 28.80
C ALA A 635 4.71 -7.14 30.19
N PRO A 636 5.46 -8.03 30.86
CA PRO A 636 6.08 -7.73 32.15
C PRO A 636 7.06 -6.54 32.09
N VAL A 637 7.84 -6.45 31.01
CA VAL A 637 8.90 -5.46 30.83
C VAL A 637 8.89 -4.83 29.43
N GLN A 638 9.60 -3.71 29.29
CA GLN A 638 9.86 -3.06 28.02
C GLN A 638 10.75 -3.90 27.10
N GLY A 639 10.72 -3.64 25.79
CA GLY A 639 11.54 -4.36 24.81
C GLY A 639 11.02 -5.74 24.39
N SER A 640 9.89 -6.20 24.94
CA SER A 640 9.26 -7.49 24.60
C SER A 640 8.56 -7.56 23.24
N GLY A 641 8.67 -6.53 22.39
CA GLY A 641 8.07 -6.51 21.05
C GLY A 641 6.62 -6.02 20.93
N LYS A 642 6.01 -5.47 21.99
CA LYS A 642 4.61 -5.00 22.00
C LYS A 642 4.30 -3.98 20.88
N THR A 643 5.09 -2.92 20.79
CA THR A 643 4.91 -1.88 19.77
C THR A 643 5.13 -2.42 18.36
N LEU A 644 6.08 -3.35 18.18
CA LEU A 644 6.29 -4.05 16.91
C LEU A 644 5.06 -4.89 16.52
N LEU A 645 4.45 -5.59 17.49
CA LEU A 645 3.23 -6.35 17.27
C LEU A 645 2.06 -5.44 16.87
N ALA A 646 1.87 -4.30 17.57
CA ALA A 646 0.87 -3.29 17.20
C ALA A 646 1.09 -2.74 15.79
N GLN A 647 2.35 -2.46 15.43
CA GLN A 647 2.72 -2.01 14.09
C GLN A 647 2.42 -3.07 13.03
N CYS A 648 2.64 -4.36 13.31
CA CYS A 648 2.32 -5.44 12.39
C CYS A 648 0.80 -5.57 12.18
N ILE A 649 0.00 -5.51 13.25
CA ILE A 649 -1.47 -5.52 13.16
C ILE A 649 -1.96 -4.31 12.34
N GLY A 650 -1.41 -3.11 12.62
CA GLY A 650 -1.76 -1.91 11.87
C GLY A 650 -1.33 -1.93 10.40
N ALA A 651 -0.18 -2.54 10.10
CA ALA A 651 0.30 -2.74 8.74
C ALA A 651 -0.57 -3.74 7.96
N LEU A 652 -1.11 -4.77 8.61
CA LEU A 652 -2.09 -5.66 8.00
C LEU A 652 -3.35 -4.90 7.58
N ALA A 653 -3.86 -4.01 8.43
CA ALA A 653 -5.05 -3.20 8.12
C ALA A 653 -4.79 -2.18 7.01
N THR A 654 -3.66 -1.46 7.03
CA THR A 654 -3.46 -0.25 6.20
C THR A 654 -2.53 -0.44 5.00
N GLY A 655 -1.64 -1.44 5.02
CA GLY A 655 -0.58 -1.61 4.02
C GLY A 655 0.69 -0.80 4.29
N ALA A 656 0.72 0.00 5.35
CA ALA A 656 1.88 0.79 5.75
C ALA A 656 2.02 0.79 7.27
N MET A 657 3.10 1.37 7.80
CA MET A 657 3.21 1.53 9.26
C MET A 657 2.11 2.47 9.78
N PRO A 658 1.39 2.09 10.85
CA PRO A 658 0.37 2.95 11.46
C PRO A 658 1.00 4.13 12.21
N SER A 659 0.21 5.19 12.39
CA SER A 659 0.56 6.29 13.28
C SER A 659 0.66 5.80 14.74
N VAL A 660 1.71 6.23 15.43
CA VAL A 660 1.94 5.91 16.85
C VAL A 660 1.78 7.19 17.67
N TYR A 661 0.95 7.12 18.70
CA TYR A 661 0.61 8.22 19.59
C TYR A 661 1.09 7.92 21.01
N PRO A 662 1.92 8.78 21.62
CA PRO A 662 2.35 8.57 22.99
C PRO A 662 1.19 8.77 23.97
N HIS A 663 1.12 7.92 25.00
CA HIS A 663 0.14 8.08 26.06
C HIS A 663 0.31 9.42 26.83
N THR A 664 -0.82 10.06 27.13
CA THR A 664 -0.90 11.34 27.86
C THR A 664 -1.17 11.11 29.34
N ALA A 665 -0.21 10.54 30.06
CA ALA A 665 -0.34 10.34 31.50
C ALA A 665 -0.56 11.69 32.21
N GLY A 666 -1.61 11.80 33.03
CA GLY A 666 -1.90 12.98 33.86
C GLY A 666 -2.51 14.19 33.13
N VAL A 667 -2.87 14.08 31.85
CA VAL A 667 -3.59 15.14 31.11
C VAL A 667 -5.09 14.85 31.15
N ALA A 668 -5.92 15.89 31.26
CA ALA A 668 -7.38 15.76 31.27
C ALA A 668 -7.89 15.00 30.02
N ASP A 669 -8.96 14.21 30.18
CA ASP A 669 -9.65 13.45 29.12
C ASP A 669 -10.05 14.31 27.89
N GLU A 670 -10.12 15.63 28.08
CA GLU A 670 -10.23 16.64 27.03
C GLU A 670 -9.12 16.54 25.96
N GLU A 671 -7.87 16.29 26.34
CA GLU A 671 -6.77 16.16 25.37
C GLU A 671 -6.89 14.86 24.54
N THR A 672 -7.31 13.77 25.20
CA THR A 672 -7.64 12.51 24.51
C THR A 672 -8.75 12.75 23.49
N ARG A 673 -9.82 13.48 23.86
CA ARG A 673 -10.92 13.83 22.96
C ARG A 673 -10.43 14.56 21.71
N LYS A 674 -9.58 15.58 21.87
CA LYS A 674 -9.01 16.35 20.74
C LYS A 674 -8.17 15.48 19.81
N ARG A 675 -7.37 14.57 20.36
CA ARG A 675 -6.55 13.65 19.56
C ARG A 675 -7.41 12.68 18.76
N LEU A 676 -8.45 12.10 19.36
CA LEU A 676 -9.42 11.24 18.67
C LEU A 676 -10.10 12.00 17.51
N THR A 677 -10.53 13.24 17.74
CA THR A 677 -11.12 14.09 16.70
C THR A 677 -10.14 14.34 15.55
N ALA A 678 -8.86 14.61 15.86
CA ALA A 678 -7.83 14.82 14.84
C ALA A 678 -7.52 13.55 14.02
N ILE A 679 -7.55 12.37 14.65
CA ILE A 679 -7.38 11.07 14.01
C ILE A 679 -8.53 10.80 13.02
N LEU A 680 -9.77 10.99 13.46
CA LEU A 680 -10.95 10.75 12.63
C LEU A 680 -11.06 11.75 11.47
N THR A 681 -10.67 13.00 11.70
CA THR A 681 -10.52 14.03 10.65
C THR A 681 -9.45 13.68 9.61
N ARG A 682 -8.62 12.66 9.83
CA ARG A 682 -7.66 12.17 8.82
C ARG A 682 -8.12 10.86 8.17
N GLY A 683 -9.24 10.29 8.62
CA GLY A 683 -9.70 8.98 8.18
C GLY A 683 -8.74 7.84 8.53
N GLU A 684 -7.97 7.95 9.63
CA GLU A 684 -7.01 6.91 10.01
C GLU A 684 -7.72 5.61 10.41
N LEU A 685 -7.38 4.49 9.75
CA LEU A 685 -8.00 3.18 10.01
C LEU A 685 -7.44 2.49 11.26
N VAL A 686 -6.25 2.88 11.74
CA VAL A 686 -5.61 2.26 12.91
C VAL A 686 -4.90 3.32 13.74
N VAL A 687 -5.03 3.21 15.06
CA VAL A 687 -4.34 4.03 16.05
C VAL A 687 -3.56 3.13 16.97
N VAL A 688 -2.26 3.42 17.15
CA VAL A 688 -1.44 2.77 18.18
C VAL A 688 -1.17 3.79 19.29
N TRP A 689 -1.78 3.57 20.44
CA TRP A 689 -1.58 4.35 21.66
C TRP A 689 -0.51 3.69 22.51
N ASP A 690 0.71 4.23 22.43
CA ASP A 690 1.92 3.58 22.89
C ASP A 690 2.34 4.00 24.30
N ASN A 691 2.90 3.04 25.03
CA ASN A 691 3.50 3.20 26.35
C ASN A 691 2.53 3.77 27.41
N VAL A 692 1.39 3.13 27.56
CA VAL A 692 0.45 3.36 28.65
C VAL A 692 1.10 2.97 29.98
N LEU A 693 1.02 3.86 30.96
CA LEU A 693 1.63 3.70 32.29
C LEU A 693 0.55 3.53 33.35
N GLY A 694 0.65 2.47 34.16
CA GLY A 694 -0.28 2.21 35.26
C GLY A 694 -1.69 1.85 34.80
N HIS A 695 -2.69 2.45 35.45
CA HIS A 695 -4.11 2.21 35.18
C HIS A 695 -4.61 3.06 34.01
N PHE A 696 -5.24 2.42 33.03
CA PHE A 696 -5.87 3.07 31.90
C PHE A 696 -7.39 3.17 32.10
N ASP A 697 -7.86 4.41 32.26
CA ASP A 697 -9.27 4.77 32.31
C ASP A 697 -9.50 6.05 31.50
N SER A 698 -10.37 5.99 30.49
CA SER A 698 -10.73 7.14 29.66
C SER A 698 -12.17 7.00 29.16
N ALA A 699 -13.02 7.93 29.59
CA ALA A 699 -14.41 8.01 29.13
C ALA A 699 -14.49 8.33 27.63
N ALA A 700 -13.58 9.17 27.11
CA ALA A 700 -13.48 9.46 25.68
C ALA A 700 -13.19 8.21 24.85
N VAL A 701 -12.23 7.37 25.27
CA VAL A 701 -11.92 6.11 24.57
C VAL A 701 -13.03 5.08 24.73
N ALA A 702 -13.62 4.94 25.93
CA ALA A 702 -14.75 4.04 26.14
C ALA A 702 -15.92 4.37 25.19
N SER A 703 -16.28 5.65 25.08
CA SER A 703 -17.30 6.15 24.14
C SER A 703 -16.92 5.91 22.68
N PHE A 704 -15.66 6.17 22.32
CA PHE A 704 -15.13 5.90 20.98
C PHE A 704 -15.31 4.43 20.58
N LEU A 705 -14.99 3.48 21.46
CA LEU A 705 -15.05 2.05 21.11
C LEU A 705 -16.47 1.53 20.86
N THR A 706 -17.50 2.14 21.46
CA THR A 706 -18.89 1.68 21.34
C THR A 706 -19.82 2.62 20.57
N SER A 707 -19.27 3.61 19.87
CA SER A 707 -20.08 4.48 19.02
C SER A 707 -19.68 4.32 17.55
N PRO A 708 -20.61 3.96 16.64
CA PRO A 708 -20.34 3.87 15.21
C PRO A 708 -20.05 5.23 14.57
N GLU A 709 -20.53 6.31 15.19
CA GLU A 709 -20.24 7.68 14.82
C GLU A 709 -19.71 8.44 16.03
N TYR A 710 -18.62 9.17 15.84
CA TYR A 710 -18.03 10.00 16.88
C TYR A 710 -18.36 11.47 16.60
N SER A 711 -18.89 12.16 17.61
CA SER A 711 -19.28 13.56 17.51
C SER A 711 -18.52 14.40 18.52
N ASP A 712 -17.90 15.48 18.06
CA ASP A 712 -17.20 16.42 18.94
C ASP A 712 -17.23 17.85 18.39
N ARG A 713 -17.03 18.83 19.27
CA ARG A 713 -16.98 20.24 18.90
C ARG A 713 -15.65 20.59 18.27
N ILE A 714 -15.69 21.29 17.13
CA ILE A 714 -14.48 21.79 16.48
C ILE A 714 -13.82 22.86 17.37
N LEU A 715 -12.55 22.67 17.70
CA LEU A 715 -11.77 23.61 18.51
C LEU A 715 -11.78 25.01 17.89
N GLY A 716 -12.11 26.01 18.71
CA GLY A 716 -12.16 27.42 18.29
C GLY A 716 -13.39 27.81 17.47
N LYS A 717 -14.36 26.90 17.25
CA LYS A 717 -15.64 27.18 16.59
C LYS A 717 -16.83 26.70 17.43
N SER A 718 -18.03 27.21 17.15
CA SER A 718 -19.30 26.76 17.78
C SER A 718 -20.00 25.68 16.96
N GLU A 719 -19.24 24.91 16.19
CA GLU A 719 -19.74 23.89 15.27
C GLU A 719 -19.39 22.49 15.80
N THR A 720 -20.32 21.54 15.66
CA THR A 720 -20.11 20.12 15.99
C THR A 720 -19.87 19.37 14.70
N ALA A 721 -18.80 18.58 14.65
CA ALA A 721 -18.51 17.69 13.54
C ALA A 721 -18.85 16.24 13.92
N LYS A 722 -19.33 15.48 12.93
CA LYS A 722 -19.57 14.05 13.07
C LYS A 722 -18.68 13.28 12.13
N PHE A 723 -18.13 12.18 12.61
CA PHE A 723 -17.24 11.32 11.84
C PHE A 723 -17.67 9.86 11.96
N PRO A 724 -17.69 9.09 10.87
CA PRO A 724 -17.83 7.65 10.96
C PRO A 724 -16.61 7.07 11.69
N ASN A 725 -16.85 6.18 12.66
CA ASN A 725 -15.78 5.53 13.40
C ASN A 725 -15.53 4.12 12.86
N ARG A 726 -14.46 3.99 12.07
CA ARG A 726 -13.97 2.74 11.48
C ARG A 726 -12.52 2.44 11.85
N THR A 727 -12.06 3.00 12.96
CA THR A 727 -10.67 2.93 13.39
C THR A 727 -10.47 1.79 14.39
N LEU A 728 -9.43 0.98 14.18
CA LEU A 728 -8.94 0.00 15.16
C LEU A 728 -8.06 0.70 16.19
N PHE A 729 -8.37 0.52 17.47
CA PHE A 729 -7.61 1.12 18.57
C PHE A 729 -6.72 0.07 19.24
N LEU A 730 -5.41 0.31 19.25
CA LEU A 730 -4.42 -0.57 19.88
C LEU A 730 -3.70 0.19 20.99
N LEU A 731 -3.57 -0.43 22.16
CA LEU A 731 -2.86 0.07 23.32
C LEU A 731 -1.60 -0.77 23.52
N THR A 732 -0.50 -0.16 23.96
CA THR A 732 0.65 -0.91 24.47
C THR A 732 0.97 -0.45 25.88
N GLY A 733 1.36 -1.37 26.76
CA GLY A 733 1.73 -1.03 28.14
C GLY A 733 2.59 -2.10 28.79
N ASN A 734 3.28 -1.74 29.87
CA ASN A 734 3.94 -2.71 30.73
C ASN A 734 3.04 -2.98 31.94
N ASN A 735 2.65 -4.25 32.14
CA ASN A 735 1.63 -4.65 33.11
C ASN A 735 0.38 -3.76 33.02
N LEU A 736 -0.20 -3.71 31.81
CA LEU A 736 -1.36 -2.89 31.48
C LEU A 736 -2.53 -3.23 32.40
N ALA A 737 -2.86 -2.29 33.28
CA ALA A 737 -4.01 -2.37 34.17
C ALA A 737 -5.16 -1.55 33.57
N LEU A 738 -6.34 -2.16 33.47
CA LEU A 738 -7.55 -1.53 32.95
C LEU A 738 -8.46 -1.19 34.12
N SER A 739 -9.12 -0.03 34.07
CA SER A 739 -10.04 0.41 35.13
C SER A 739 -11.30 1.01 34.55
N GLY A 740 -12.30 1.21 35.41
CA GLY A 740 -13.58 1.80 35.02
C GLY A 740 -14.31 0.95 33.99
N ASP A 741 -14.58 1.54 32.82
CA ASP A 741 -15.34 0.89 31.75
C ASP A 741 -14.44 0.12 30.75
N MET A 742 -13.11 0.24 30.88
CA MET A 742 -12.17 -0.35 29.92
C MET A 742 -12.07 -1.89 29.96
N PRO A 743 -12.17 -2.61 31.10
CA PRO A 743 -12.01 -4.06 31.15
C PRO A 743 -12.93 -4.85 30.21
N ARG A 744 -14.16 -4.36 29.97
CA ARG A 744 -15.11 -5.00 29.05
C ARG A 744 -14.97 -4.59 27.58
N ARG A 745 -14.03 -3.68 27.26
CA ARG A 745 -13.87 -3.06 25.93
C ARG A 745 -12.49 -3.27 25.32
N VAL A 746 -11.58 -3.93 26.04
CA VAL A 746 -10.21 -4.16 25.61
C VAL A 746 -9.89 -5.66 25.69
N LEU A 747 -9.46 -6.23 24.57
CA LEU A 747 -8.90 -7.58 24.54
C LEU A 747 -7.40 -7.50 24.87
N LYS A 748 -7.03 -7.98 26.06
CA LYS A 748 -5.64 -7.98 26.50
C LYS A 748 -4.91 -9.19 25.93
N CYS A 749 -3.75 -8.96 25.32
CA CYS A 749 -2.81 -9.97 24.82
C CYS A 749 -1.47 -9.75 25.52
N ARG A 750 -1.03 -10.71 26.33
CA ARG A 750 0.21 -10.68 27.08
C ARG A 750 1.34 -11.38 26.33
N LEU A 751 2.48 -10.69 26.25
CA LEU A 751 3.74 -11.25 25.79
C LEU A 751 4.64 -11.52 26.99
N ASP A 752 5.09 -12.76 27.15
CA ASP A 752 6.05 -13.15 28.18
C ASP A 752 7.17 -14.01 27.58
N ALA A 753 8.36 -13.42 27.50
CA ALA A 753 9.54 -14.11 27.00
C ALA A 753 10.22 -14.99 28.05
N GLN A 754 9.77 -14.95 29.32
CA GLN A 754 10.31 -15.70 30.46
C GLN A 754 11.85 -15.57 30.59
N THR A 755 12.36 -14.35 30.37
CA THR A 755 13.79 -14.03 30.40
C THR A 755 14.01 -12.62 30.93
N ASP A 756 15.13 -12.40 31.62
CA ASP A 756 15.48 -11.12 32.24
C ASP A 756 15.81 -10.01 31.23
N ASN A 757 16.19 -10.36 30.00
CA ASN A 757 16.48 -9.39 28.93
C ASN A 757 15.73 -9.71 27.62
N PRO A 758 14.41 -9.48 27.54
CA PRO A 758 13.64 -9.72 26.32
C PRO A 758 14.10 -8.85 25.15
N ALA A 759 14.63 -7.65 25.41
CA ALA A 759 15.14 -6.74 24.38
C ALA A 759 16.34 -7.30 23.60
N GLY A 760 17.07 -8.27 24.18
CA GLY A 760 18.16 -8.97 23.52
C GLY A 760 17.71 -10.01 22.49
N ARG A 761 16.42 -10.40 22.48
CA ARG A 761 15.89 -11.36 21.49
C ARG A 761 15.86 -10.71 20.11
N LYS A 762 16.51 -11.35 19.15
CA LYS A 762 16.44 -10.98 17.75
C LYS A 762 15.52 -11.95 17.03
N PHE A 763 14.62 -11.42 16.22
CA PHE A 763 13.93 -12.22 15.21
C PHE A 763 14.96 -12.53 14.11
N ASP A 764 14.98 -13.78 13.65
CA ASP A 764 15.73 -14.25 12.48
C ASP A 764 15.15 -13.74 11.15
N PHE A 765 13.97 -13.11 11.21
CA PHE A 765 13.29 -12.42 10.13
C PHE A 765 12.77 -11.05 10.59
N SER A 766 12.17 -10.27 9.68
CA SER A 766 11.52 -9.01 10.03
C SER A 766 9.99 -9.17 9.95
N PRO A 767 9.27 -9.33 11.07
CA PRO A 767 7.83 -9.53 11.07
C PRO A 767 7.07 -8.43 10.31
N LEU A 768 7.45 -7.18 10.52
CA LEU A 768 6.80 -6.03 9.89
C LEU A 768 7.02 -6.01 8.37
N ARG A 769 8.24 -6.29 7.89
CA ARG A 769 8.51 -6.38 6.45
C ARG A 769 7.79 -7.56 5.82
N GLU A 770 7.71 -8.70 6.51
CA GLU A 770 6.97 -9.88 6.04
C GLU A 770 5.47 -9.56 5.92
N VAL A 771 4.87 -8.89 6.92
CA VAL A 771 3.46 -8.48 6.87
C VAL A 771 3.19 -7.50 5.73
N ILE A 772 4.02 -6.46 5.55
CA ILE A 772 3.83 -5.49 4.47
C ILE A 772 4.02 -6.18 3.09
N GLY A 773 5.06 -6.99 2.94
CA GLY A 773 5.39 -7.66 1.68
C GLY A 773 4.40 -8.77 1.28
N THR A 774 3.72 -9.39 2.26
CA THR A 774 2.74 -10.48 2.01
C THR A 774 1.30 -10.08 2.33
N ARG A 775 1.02 -8.78 2.55
CA ARG A 775 -0.27 -8.29 3.05
C ARG A 775 -1.48 -8.85 2.32
N GLN A 776 -1.50 -8.83 0.98
CA GLN A 776 -2.65 -9.34 0.23
C GLN A 776 -2.92 -10.82 0.51
N THR A 777 -1.86 -11.61 0.71
CA THR A 777 -1.97 -13.04 1.07
C THR A 777 -2.54 -13.20 2.46
N LEU A 778 -2.10 -12.38 3.42
CA LEU A 778 -2.61 -12.39 4.80
C LEU A 778 -4.08 -11.93 4.88
N VAL A 779 -4.45 -10.87 4.14
CA VAL A 779 -5.84 -10.42 4.05
C VAL A 779 -6.72 -11.52 3.45
N ARG A 780 -6.32 -12.12 2.32
CA ARG A 780 -7.04 -13.25 1.73
C ARG A 780 -7.20 -14.40 2.73
N ALA A 781 -6.16 -14.72 3.49
CA ALA A 781 -6.21 -15.76 4.50
C ALA A 781 -7.22 -15.45 5.62
N ALA A 782 -7.24 -14.21 6.13
CA ALA A 782 -8.23 -13.77 7.11
C ALA A 782 -9.67 -13.88 6.58
N LEU A 783 -9.92 -13.41 5.36
CA LEU A 783 -11.25 -13.50 4.73
C LEU A 783 -11.67 -14.95 4.46
N THR A 784 -10.72 -15.81 4.06
CA THR A 784 -10.95 -17.24 3.87
C THR A 784 -11.34 -17.92 5.18
N LEU A 785 -10.67 -17.57 6.29
CA LEU A 785 -10.99 -18.10 7.61
C LEU A 785 -12.42 -17.74 8.05
N ILE A 786 -12.80 -16.46 7.91
CA ILE A 786 -14.15 -15.98 8.24
C ILE A 786 -15.21 -16.66 7.37
N ARG A 787 -14.96 -16.76 6.06
CA ARG A 787 -15.87 -17.42 5.12
C ARG A 787 -16.02 -18.92 5.42
N GLY A 788 -14.94 -19.61 5.74
CA GLY A 788 -14.98 -21.02 6.13
C GLY A 788 -15.87 -21.25 7.35
N TYR A 789 -15.78 -20.37 8.35
CA TYR A 789 -16.71 -20.39 9.48
C TYR A 789 -18.17 -20.16 9.03
N GLN A 790 -18.45 -19.09 8.27
CA GLN A 790 -19.81 -18.76 7.79
C GLN A 790 -20.45 -19.87 6.94
N GLN A 791 -19.65 -20.72 6.30
CA GLN A 791 -20.13 -21.85 5.50
C GLN A 791 -20.20 -23.18 6.28
N SER A 792 -19.67 -23.20 7.50
CA SER A 792 -19.66 -24.38 8.38
C SER A 792 -21.04 -24.72 8.93
N ASP A 793 -21.23 -25.97 9.35
CA ASP A 793 -22.47 -26.40 10.00
C ASP A 793 -22.64 -25.81 11.40
N VAL A 794 -21.53 -25.41 12.06
CA VAL A 794 -21.54 -24.70 13.35
C VAL A 794 -22.21 -23.34 13.21
N TYR A 795 -21.89 -22.59 12.15
CA TYR A 795 -22.57 -21.31 11.87
C TYR A 795 -24.07 -21.51 11.63
N LYS A 796 -24.45 -22.53 10.84
CA LYS A 796 -25.87 -22.88 10.59
C LYS A 796 -26.62 -23.30 11.86
N ALA A 797 -25.91 -23.87 12.84
CA ALA A 797 -26.47 -24.30 14.12
C ALA A 797 -26.63 -23.16 15.15
N GLY A 798 -26.36 -21.90 14.78
CA GLY A 798 -26.52 -20.75 15.68
C GLY A 798 -25.21 -20.17 16.22
N GLY A 799 -24.07 -20.68 15.76
CA GLY A 799 -22.74 -20.17 16.11
C GLY A 799 -21.94 -21.11 17.01
N ALA A 800 -20.64 -20.81 17.18
CA ALA A 800 -19.73 -21.63 17.97
C ALA A 800 -19.95 -21.47 19.48
N VAL A 801 -20.36 -20.27 19.91
CA VAL A 801 -20.73 -19.98 21.31
C VAL A 801 -22.11 -19.32 21.31
N PRO A 802 -23.20 -20.08 21.46
CA PRO A 802 -24.55 -19.53 21.47
C PRO A 802 -24.82 -18.74 22.77
N ASN A 803 -25.68 -17.74 22.68
CA ASN A 803 -26.31 -17.03 23.80
C ASN A 803 -25.40 -16.19 24.74
N GLU A 804 -24.13 -15.96 24.41
CA GLU A 804 -23.27 -15.04 25.19
C GLU A 804 -23.18 -13.64 24.54
N SER A 805 -23.70 -12.62 25.21
CA SER A 805 -23.68 -11.22 24.73
C SER A 805 -22.30 -10.57 24.95
N THR A 806 -21.76 -9.94 23.91
CA THR A 806 -20.56 -9.08 23.98
C THR A 806 -20.86 -7.60 24.28
N ALA A 807 -22.13 -7.27 24.58
CA ALA A 807 -22.64 -5.96 25.00
C ALA A 807 -22.00 -4.77 24.26
N SER A 808 -22.54 -4.41 23.09
CA SER A 808 -22.10 -3.34 22.16
C SER A 808 -21.12 -3.77 21.06
N PHE A 809 -20.82 -5.07 20.90
CA PHE A 809 -19.90 -5.60 19.88
C PHE A 809 -20.49 -6.78 19.09
N GLU A 810 -21.79 -6.75 18.81
CA GLU A 810 -22.54 -7.89 18.24
C GLU A 810 -22.06 -8.25 16.82
N GLN A 811 -21.82 -7.25 15.96
CA GLN A 811 -21.26 -7.49 14.62
C GLN A 811 -19.84 -8.03 14.67
N TRP A 812 -19.04 -7.54 15.62
CA TRP A 812 -17.68 -8.00 15.85
C TRP A 812 -17.69 -9.45 16.37
N ASP A 813 -18.61 -9.81 17.27
CA ASP A 813 -18.77 -11.17 17.75
C ASP A 813 -18.98 -12.14 16.57
N ALA A 814 -19.95 -11.82 15.71
CA ALA A 814 -20.30 -12.65 14.55
C ALA A 814 -19.16 -12.82 13.53
N LEU A 815 -18.43 -11.75 13.22
CA LEU A 815 -17.38 -11.75 12.18
C LEU A 815 -15.97 -12.08 12.70
N VAL A 816 -15.73 -12.03 14.01
CA VAL A 816 -14.39 -12.19 14.59
C VAL A 816 -14.37 -13.22 15.70
N ARG A 817 -15.12 -13.00 16.79
CA ARG A 817 -15.07 -13.89 17.95
C ARG A 817 -15.54 -15.30 17.61
N GLN A 818 -16.67 -15.41 16.91
CA GLN A 818 -17.26 -16.70 16.55
C GLN A 818 -16.34 -17.53 15.63
N PRO A 819 -15.71 -16.98 14.57
CA PRO A 819 -14.63 -17.67 13.86
C PRO A 819 -13.46 -18.10 14.75
N CYS A 820 -13.02 -17.25 15.69
CA CYS A 820 -11.95 -17.62 16.63
C CYS A 820 -12.37 -18.76 17.57
N ALA A 821 -13.60 -18.74 18.08
CA ALA A 821 -14.14 -19.79 18.94
C ALA A 821 -14.32 -21.11 18.17
N TRP A 822 -14.76 -21.04 16.92
CA TRP A 822 -14.83 -22.18 16.00
C TRP A 822 -13.46 -22.84 15.78
N ILE A 823 -12.40 -22.04 15.67
CA ILE A 823 -11.01 -22.52 15.64
C ILE A 823 -10.56 -23.09 16.98
N ALA A 824 -10.93 -22.46 18.09
CA ALA A 824 -10.60 -22.97 19.42
C ALA A 824 -11.20 -24.36 19.70
N GLU A 825 -12.40 -24.64 19.19
CA GLU A 825 -13.01 -25.97 19.26
C GLU A 825 -12.22 -27.03 18.47
N ARG A 826 -11.69 -26.67 17.30
CA ARG A 826 -10.91 -27.56 16.41
C ARG A 826 -9.48 -27.76 16.88
N LEU A 827 -8.89 -26.72 17.46
CA LEU A 827 -7.50 -26.68 17.92
C LEU A 827 -7.42 -26.28 19.41
N PRO A 828 -8.03 -27.03 20.33
CA PRO A 828 -8.17 -26.64 21.75
C PRO A 828 -6.84 -26.61 22.52
N ARG A 829 -5.80 -27.20 21.95
CA ARG A 829 -4.42 -27.15 22.48
C ARG A 829 -3.74 -25.81 22.20
N ASP A 830 -4.07 -25.18 21.09
CA ASP A 830 -3.40 -23.97 20.59
C ASP A 830 -4.22 -22.69 20.77
N TYR A 831 -5.56 -22.82 20.86
CA TYR A 831 -6.49 -21.69 20.86
C TYR A 831 -7.59 -21.87 21.92
N GLN A 832 -8.15 -20.73 22.35
CA GLN A 832 -9.30 -20.59 23.25
C GLN A 832 -10.24 -19.47 22.75
N ASP A 833 -11.49 -19.39 23.26
CA ASP A 833 -12.39 -18.26 22.98
C ASP A 833 -11.80 -16.93 23.48
N PRO A 834 -11.59 -15.92 22.60
CA PRO A 834 -11.05 -14.61 22.96
C PRO A 834 -11.85 -13.85 24.03
N ALA A 835 -13.16 -14.12 24.22
CA ALA A 835 -13.91 -13.50 25.31
C ALA A 835 -13.40 -13.91 26.70
N GLY A 836 -12.60 -14.97 26.80
CA GLY A 836 -11.85 -15.29 28.01
C GLY A 836 -11.03 -14.09 28.51
N ALA A 837 -10.41 -13.33 27.61
CA ALA A 837 -9.60 -12.17 27.99
C ALA A 837 -10.43 -11.04 28.59
N ILE A 838 -11.69 -10.88 28.14
CA ILE A 838 -12.64 -9.93 28.73
C ILE A 838 -13.06 -10.40 30.13
N ARG A 839 -13.39 -11.67 30.29
CA ARG A 839 -13.77 -12.26 31.58
C ARG A 839 -12.64 -12.14 32.60
N GLU A 840 -11.40 -12.40 32.20
CA GLU A 840 -10.22 -12.22 33.04
C GLU A 840 -9.98 -10.74 33.41
N ALA A 841 -10.17 -9.82 32.47
CA ALA A 841 -10.02 -8.39 32.74
C ALA A 841 -11.09 -7.88 33.73
N ILE A 842 -12.35 -8.31 33.59
CA ILE A 842 -13.43 -7.97 34.53
C ILE A 842 -13.22 -8.63 35.89
N GLY A 843 -12.70 -9.86 35.91
CA GLY A 843 -12.39 -10.58 37.15
C GLY A 843 -11.29 -9.91 37.98
N ASN A 844 -10.29 -9.34 37.31
CA ASN A 844 -9.13 -8.67 37.92
C ASN A 844 -9.33 -7.14 38.07
N ASP A 845 -10.57 -6.65 38.21
CA ASP A 845 -10.86 -5.22 38.39
C ASP A 845 -10.39 -4.74 39.78
N PRO A 846 -9.37 -3.86 39.87
CA PRO A 846 -8.86 -3.38 41.16
C PRO A 846 -9.92 -2.65 41.98
N GLU A 847 -10.86 -1.93 41.36
CA GLU A 847 -11.92 -1.24 42.10
C GLU A 847 -12.88 -2.23 42.77
N LYS A 848 -13.09 -3.40 42.15
CA LYS A 848 -13.92 -4.47 42.70
C LYS A 848 -13.22 -5.12 43.89
N GLU A 849 -11.93 -5.38 43.79
CA GLU A 849 -11.12 -5.95 44.88
C GLU A 849 -11.06 -4.98 46.09
N GLU A 850 -10.73 -3.71 45.84
CA GLU A 850 -10.75 -2.65 46.87
C GLU A 850 -12.12 -2.53 47.53
N LEU A 851 -13.20 -2.54 46.74
CA LEU A 851 -14.56 -2.47 47.28
C LEU A 851 -14.91 -3.70 48.12
N SER A 852 -14.47 -4.90 47.75
CA SER A 852 -14.66 -6.10 48.56
C SER A 852 -14.05 -5.94 49.94
N ILE A 853 -12.77 -5.54 49.98
CA ILE A 853 -12.02 -5.35 51.23
C ILE A 853 -12.73 -4.31 52.11
N VAL A 854 -13.21 -3.20 51.53
CA VAL A 854 -13.94 -2.18 52.27
C VAL A 854 -15.28 -2.71 52.79
N LEU A 855 -16.07 -3.43 51.99
CA LEU A 855 -17.37 -3.96 52.43
C LEU A 855 -17.22 -5.02 53.51
N GLU A 856 -16.23 -5.91 53.40
CA GLU A 856 -15.86 -6.88 54.43
C GLU A 856 -15.43 -6.18 55.72
N GLY A 857 -14.58 -5.16 55.62
CA GLY A 857 -14.13 -4.35 56.75
C GLY A 857 -15.26 -3.60 57.46
N ILE A 858 -16.25 -3.10 56.70
CA ILE A 858 -17.46 -2.47 57.26
C ILE A 858 -18.37 -3.52 57.91
N LYS A 859 -18.62 -4.65 57.24
CA LYS A 859 -19.45 -5.75 57.77
C LYS A 859 -18.89 -6.29 59.08
N ALA A 860 -17.57 -6.50 59.17
CA ALA A 860 -16.90 -6.96 60.38
C ALA A 860 -17.11 -6.01 61.58
N ARG A 861 -17.17 -4.70 61.35
CA ARG A 861 -17.27 -3.68 62.41
C ARG A 861 -18.69 -3.32 62.80
N MET A 862 -19.61 -3.36 61.84
CA MET A 862 -20.99 -2.91 62.05
C MET A 862 -21.99 -4.04 62.23
N GLY A 863 -21.60 -5.27 61.88
CA GLY A 863 -22.53 -6.35 61.68
C GLY A 863 -23.29 -6.18 60.37
N GLU A 864 -23.69 -7.31 59.81
CA GLU A 864 -24.54 -7.35 58.63
C GLU A 864 -25.93 -6.78 58.94
N GLY A 865 -26.51 -6.02 58.02
CA GLY A 865 -27.87 -5.47 58.19
C GLY A 865 -27.97 -4.22 59.08
N THR A 866 -26.87 -3.74 59.67
CA THR A 866 -26.87 -2.56 60.54
C THR A 866 -26.79 -1.27 59.73
N TRP A 867 -27.71 -0.33 59.98
CA TRP A 867 -27.75 0.98 59.33
C TRP A 867 -27.00 2.03 60.14
N VAL A 868 -26.06 2.72 59.47
CA VAL A 868 -25.13 3.66 60.12
C VAL A 868 -24.90 4.90 59.27
N SER A 869 -24.80 6.08 59.90
CA SER A 869 -24.43 7.29 59.16
C SER A 869 -22.95 7.27 58.77
N ALA A 870 -22.58 7.99 57.71
CA ALA A 870 -21.16 8.12 57.33
C ALA A 870 -20.28 8.72 58.45
N ARG A 871 -20.87 9.51 59.36
CA ARG A 871 -20.17 10.09 60.51
C ARG A 871 -19.96 9.06 61.61
N GLU A 872 -20.95 8.24 61.93
CA GLU A 872 -20.80 7.12 62.89
C GLU A 872 -19.86 6.06 62.35
N LEU A 873 -19.93 5.76 61.05
CA LEU A 873 -19.01 4.86 60.39
C LEU A 873 -17.58 5.40 60.45
N PHE A 874 -17.38 6.69 60.13
CA PHE A 874 -16.09 7.34 60.28
C PHE A 874 -15.59 7.29 61.72
N THR A 875 -16.42 7.62 62.72
CA THR A 875 -16.03 7.58 64.14
C THR A 875 -15.66 6.18 64.59
N LYS A 876 -16.44 5.15 64.26
CA LYS A 876 -16.11 3.76 64.63
C LYS A 876 -14.88 3.22 63.90
N ILE A 877 -14.67 3.63 62.65
CA ILE A 877 -13.42 3.36 61.95
C ILE A 877 -12.30 4.09 62.71
N ASN A 878 -12.49 5.38 63.09
CA ASN A 878 -11.56 6.25 63.84
C ASN A 878 -11.22 5.81 65.28
N ASP A 879 -12.14 5.17 65.98
CA ASP A 879 -11.93 4.72 67.37
C ASP A 879 -11.16 3.40 67.44
N ALA A 880 -11.11 2.63 66.34
CA ALA A 880 -10.36 1.37 66.24
C ALA A 880 -8.88 1.53 65.82
N PHE A 881 -8.40 2.78 65.73
CA PHE A 881 -7.15 3.13 65.04
C PHE A 881 -5.85 2.69 65.69
N ASP A 882 -5.85 2.39 66.99
CA ASP A 882 -4.65 1.88 67.64
C ASP A 882 -4.37 0.40 67.29
N SER A 883 -5.27 -0.27 66.54
CA SER A 883 -5.18 -1.72 66.32
C SER A 883 -4.97 -2.18 64.86
N GLU A 884 -5.36 -1.42 63.82
CA GLU A 884 -5.25 -1.86 62.41
C GLU A 884 -5.01 -0.70 61.41
N PRO A 885 -3.75 -0.31 61.13
CA PRO A 885 -3.42 0.76 60.18
C PRO A 885 -3.78 0.44 58.71
N GLU A 886 -3.85 -0.85 58.36
CA GLU A 886 -4.00 -1.37 56.99
C GLU A 886 -5.36 -1.04 56.36
N LEU A 887 -6.45 -1.05 57.14
CA LEU A 887 -7.79 -0.68 56.65
C LEU A 887 -7.89 0.82 56.30
N ARG A 888 -7.22 1.69 57.07
CA ARG A 888 -7.19 3.12 56.78
C ARG A 888 -6.46 3.38 55.50
N GLU A 889 -5.30 2.77 55.35
CA GLU A 889 -4.50 2.91 54.14
C GLU A 889 -5.28 2.42 52.91
N THR A 890 -5.98 1.29 53.03
CA THR A 890 -6.87 0.77 51.99
C THR A 890 -8.04 1.72 51.69
N LEU A 891 -8.70 2.27 52.71
CA LEU A 891 -9.79 3.24 52.54
C LEU A 891 -9.33 4.55 51.92
N GLU A 892 -8.20 5.11 52.38
CA GLU A 892 -7.61 6.33 51.84
C GLU A 892 -7.09 6.12 50.41
N GLY A 893 -6.55 4.93 50.12
CA GLY A 893 -6.15 4.47 48.79
C GLY A 893 -7.35 4.38 47.84
N ALA A 894 -8.39 3.64 48.22
CA ALA A 894 -9.61 3.47 47.41
C ALA A 894 -10.40 4.78 47.22
N MET A 895 -10.34 5.69 48.20
CA MET A 895 -10.92 7.03 48.09
C MET A 895 -10.03 8.00 47.31
N ARG A 896 -8.73 7.69 47.16
CA ARG A 896 -7.68 8.58 46.62
C ARG A 896 -7.64 9.94 47.33
N THR A 897 -8.03 9.98 48.60
CA THR A 897 -8.07 11.17 49.45
C THR A 897 -8.04 10.77 50.91
N LYS A 898 -7.60 11.70 51.78
CA LYS A 898 -7.64 11.51 53.24
C LYS A 898 -9.05 11.17 53.73
N LEU A 899 -9.12 10.27 54.71
CA LEU A 899 -10.37 9.79 55.28
C LEU A 899 -11.04 10.91 56.09
N THR A 900 -12.24 11.29 55.68
CA THR A 900 -13.14 12.18 56.43
C THR A 900 -14.57 11.66 56.33
N ALA A 901 -15.42 11.94 57.32
CA ALA A 901 -16.84 11.54 57.29
C ALA A 901 -17.57 11.98 56.00
N HIS A 902 -17.24 13.17 55.49
CA HIS A 902 -17.83 13.71 54.27
C HIS A 902 -17.31 13.00 53.01
N ALA A 903 -16.00 12.78 52.90
CA ALA A 903 -15.40 12.07 51.76
C ALA A 903 -15.87 10.61 51.71
N LEU A 904 -15.93 9.93 52.87
CA LEU A 904 -16.44 8.57 53.01
C LEU A 904 -17.91 8.48 52.58
N GLY A 905 -18.75 9.41 53.05
CA GLY A 905 -20.17 9.46 52.68
C GLY A 905 -20.39 9.69 51.18
N ARG A 906 -19.56 10.53 50.54
CA ARG A 906 -19.60 10.76 49.08
C ARG A 906 -19.16 9.50 48.32
N TRP A 907 -18.08 8.86 48.75
CA TRP A 907 -17.52 7.67 48.11
C TRP A 907 -18.47 6.46 48.16
N LEU A 908 -19.06 6.19 49.34
CA LEU A 908 -20.07 5.16 49.55
C LEU A 908 -21.34 5.41 48.70
N GLY A 909 -21.71 6.68 48.54
CA GLY A 909 -22.85 7.09 47.73
C GLY A 909 -22.76 6.67 46.26
N TYR A 910 -21.57 6.66 45.66
CA TYR A 910 -21.35 6.26 44.26
C TYR A 910 -21.27 4.73 44.05
N ARG A 911 -21.25 3.96 45.13
CA ARG A 911 -21.06 2.49 45.14
C ARG A 911 -22.25 1.74 45.73
N THR A 912 -23.35 2.44 45.98
CA THR A 912 -24.60 1.84 46.47
C THR A 912 -25.14 0.84 45.45
N ASP A 913 -25.76 -0.23 45.94
CA ASP A 913 -26.39 -1.33 45.20
C ASP A 913 -25.48 -2.20 44.33
N ARG A 914 -24.16 -1.97 44.34
CA ARG A 914 -23.16 -2.84 43.70
C ARG A 914 -22.96 -4.10 44.54
N ILE A 915 -23.08 -5.28 43.92
CA ILE A 915 -22.80 -6.57 44.55
C ILE A 915 -21.36 -6.97 44.26
N VAL A 916 -20.58 -7.23 45.31
CA VAL A 916 -19.19 -7.69 45.22
C VAL A 916 -18.98 -8.80 46.25
N ASN A 917 -18.51 -9.97 45.80
CA ASN A 917 -18.25 -11.15 46.66
C ASN A 917 -19.41 -11.48 47.62
N GLY A 918 -20.65 -11.39 47.13
CA GLY A 918 -21.86 -11.68 47.88
C GLY A 918 -22.27 -10.61 48.91
N LEU A 919 -21.59 -9.47 48.93
CA LEU A 919 -21.91 -8.31 49.76
C LEU A 919 -22.47 -7.16 48.91
N ARG A 920 -23.40 -6.39 49.48
CA ARG A 920 -24.00 -5.21 48.83
C ARG A 920 -24.14 -4.05 49.80
N LEU A 921 -23.77 -2.85 49.36
CA LEU A 921 -23.98 -1.62 50.11
C LEU A 921 -25.36 -1.02 49.80
N ARG A 922 -26.20 -0.79 50.81
CA ARG A 922 -27.49 -0.11 50.70
C ARG A 922 -27.43 1.28 51.31
N LYS A 923 -28.25 2.19 50.76
CA LYS A 923 -28.37 3.57 51.21
C LYS A 923 -29.82 3.89 51.51
N ARG A 924 -30.07 4.59 52.62
CA ARG A 924 -31.39 5.15 52.94
C ARG A 924 -31.25 6.56 53.47
N LYS A 925 -32.31 7.35 53.30
CA LYS A 925 -32.43 8.67 53.91
C LYS A 925 -33.30 8.56 55.16
N ARG A 926 -32.76 8.95 56.32
CA ARG A 926 -33.50 9.01 57.59
C ARG A 926 -33.40 10.43 58.14
N ARG A 927 -34.53 11.16 58.12
CA ARG A 927 -34.58 12.62 58.39
C ARG A 927 -33.57 13.37 57.50
N ASP A 928 -32.64 14.13 58.08
CA ASP A 928 -31.60 14.93 57.40
C ASP A 928 -30.27 14.18 57.23
N ARG A 929 -30.23 12.87 57.46
CA ARG A 929 -28.99 12.07 57.38
C ARG A 929 -29.11 10.92 56.40
N LEU A 930 -28.01 10.66 55.70
CA LEU A 930 -27.82 9.46 54.88
C LEU A 930 -27.24 8.36 55.75
N GLU A 931 -27.90 7.20 55.75
CA GLU A 931 -27.43 5.99 56.42
C GLU A 931 -27.08 4.94 55.36
N TYR A 932 -26.06 4.14 55.65
CA TYR A 932 -25.53 3.07 54.83
C TYR A 932 -25.58 1.75 55.60
N CYS A 933 -25.73 0.64 54.89
CA CYS A 933 -25.77 -0.71 55.47
C CYS A 933 -25.10 -1.70 54.50
N VAL A 934 -24.38 -2.70 55.02
CA VAL A 934 -23.87 -3.82 54.23
C VAL A 934 -24.79 -5.03 54.46
N GLU A 935 -25.33 -5.57 53.38
CA GLU A 935 -26.12 -6.80 53.35
C GLU A 935 -25.26 -7.92 52.73
N GLY A 936 -25.41 -9.16 53.20
CA GLY A 936 -24.75 -10.35 52.66
C GLY A 936 -25.74 -11.36 52.06
N ASN A 937 -25.22 -12.54 51.65
CA ASN A 937 -25.98 -13.64 51.06
C ASN A 937 -26.67 -13.33 49.72
N PHE A 938 -26.05 -12.47 48.91
CA PHE A 938 -26.39 -12.42 47.49
C PHE A 938 -25.55 -13.50 46.80
N GLU A 939 -26.16 -14.64 46.46
CA GLU A 939 -25.49 -15.61 45.60
C GLU A 939 -25.04 -14.89 44.31
N LEU A 940 -23.80 -15.14 43.88
CA LEU A 940 -23.40 -14.88 42.50
C LEU A 940 -24.39 -15.67 41.66
N ASP A 941 -25.31 -14.97 41.01
CA ASP A 941 -26.50 -15.51 40.35
C ASP A 941 -26.10 -16.46 39.20
N ALA A 942 -25.68 -17.67 39.55
CA ALA A 942 -25.39 -18.76 38.64
C ALA A 942 -26.69 -19.37 38.12
N GLU A 943 -27.79 -19.22 38.87
CA GLU A 943 -29.13 -19.66 38.47
C GLU A 943 -29.75 -18.75 37.39
N LEU A 944 -29.51 -17.44 37.40
CA LEU A 944 -29.98 -16.55 36.33
C LEU A 944 -29.30 -16.83 34.98
N MET A 945 -28.05 -17.31 34.99
CA MET A 945 -27.34 -17.77 33.79
C MET A 945 -27.83 -19.15 33.30
N ALA A 946 -28.37 -19.99 34.20
CA ALA A 946 -28.93 -21.30 33.84
C ALA A 946 -30.39 -21.21 33.36
N MET A 947 -31.15 -20.20 33.81
CA MET A 947 -32.55 -20.01 33.40
C MET A 947 -32.73 -19.28 32.05
N LEU A 948 -31.67 -18.69 31.50
CA LEU A 948 -31.67 -18.03 30.18
C LEU A 948 -30.92 -18.83 29.09
N GLY A 949 -30.60 -20.11 29.37
CA GLY A 949 -29.90 -21.02 28.46
C GLY A 949 -30.73 -21.47 27.27
#